data_AF-A0A7L0FT06-F1
#
_entry.id   AF-A0A7L0FT06-F1
#
_cell.length_a   1.000
_cell.length_b   1.000
_cell.length_c   1.000
_cell.angle_alpha   90.00
_cell.angle_beta   90.00
_cell.angle_gamma   90.00
#
_symmetry.space_group_name_H-M   'P 1'
#
loop_
_entity.id
_entity.type
_entity.pdbx_description
1 polymer ?
#
loop_
_entity_poly.entity_id
_entity_poly.type
_entity_poly.pdbx_seq_one_letter_code
_entity_poly.pdbx_strand_id
1 'polypeptide(L)'
;MLLWILLLETSLCFAAGNVTGDVCKEKICACNEIEGDLHVDCEKKGFTSLQHFTAPTSQFYHLFLHGNSLTRLFPNEFANFYNAVSLHMENNGLHEIVPGAFLGLQLVKRLHINNNKIKSFRKQTFLGLDDLEYLQADFNLLRDIDPGAFRDLNKLEVLILNDNLISTLPPNVFQYVPITHLDLRGNRLKTLPYEEVLEQIPGIAEILLEDNPWDCTCDLLSLKEWLENIPKNALIGRVICEAPTRLQGKDLNETTEQELCKKNRVDSSLAAPPAEEETCDPGPIPTPFKIHGKEDPATPGSAPNGGTKIPVNWQIKTRPTAAVSTASAKSKLPAAVSCPQICSCDQIPGSGLKVNCNDRNVSSLVDLKPKPSNVQELFLRDNKIHTIRKSHFLDYRKLNLLDLGNNNIATVENNTFKNLFDLRWLYMDSNYLDTLSREKFAGLQNLEYLNVEFNGIQLIMPGTFNAMPKLRVLILNNNLLRSLPVDVFAGVSLSKLSIHNNYFMYLPVAGVLDQLTSITQIDLHGNPWDCTCPIVPFKQWAEMLRPKVIMSDLRCESPEDFFKEDFESLSNDVICPQLKISPTLTSTNKNSTGLTETGTHSNSYLETSRVSISVLVPGLLLVFVTSAFTVVGMLVFILRNRKRSKRRDANSSASEINSLQTVCDSSYWHNGPYSADGAHRVYDCGSHSLSD
;
A
#
# COMPACT_ATOMS: atom_id res chain seq x y z
N MET A 1 -71.78 -6.99 -24.56
CA MET A 1 -71.02 -8.04 -23.85
C MET A 1 -69.55 -8.08 -24.26
N LEU A 2 -69.17 -8.48 -25.48
CA LEU A 2 -67.74 -8.59 -25.87
C LEU A 2 -66.91 -7.32 -25.62
N LEU A 3 -67.43 -6.13 -25.94
CA LEU A 3 -66.75 -4.86 -25.65
C LEU A 3 -66.54 -4.60 -24.14
N TRP A 4 -67.45 -5.09 -23.30
CA TRP A 4 -67.34 -5.01 -21.83
C TRP A 4 -66.35 -6.04 -21.28
N ILE A 5 -66.17 -7.18 -21.94
CA ILE A 5 -65.16 -8.17 -21.58
C ILE A 5 -63.77 -7.65 -21.95
N LEU A 6 -63.59 -7.05 -23.13
CA LEU A 6 -62.33 -6.37 -23.47
C LEU A 6 -62.03 -5.19 -22.55
N LEU A 7 -63.04 -4.41 -22.15
CA LEU A 7 -62.85 -3.35 -21.16
C LEU A 7 -62.56 -3.91 -19.75
N LEU A 8 -63.03 -5.13 -19.41
CA LEU A 8 -62.64 -5.80 -18.17
C LEU A 8 -61.21 -6.34 -18.25
N GLU A 9 -60.78 -6.96 -19.34
CA GLU A 9 -59.40 -7.44 -19.49
C GLU A 9 -58.40 -6.27 -19.53
N THR A 10 -58.71 -5.17 -20.22
CA THR A 10 -57.83 -3.99 -20.20
C THR A 10 -57.82 -3.31 -18.84
N SER A 11 -58.96 -3.21 -18.13
CA SER A 11 -58.97 -2.67 -16.76
C SER A 11 -58.38 -3.61 -15.71
N LEU A 12 -58.40 -4.94 -15.93
CA LEU A 12 -57.66 -5.92 -15.11
C LEU A 12 -56.16 -5.84 -15.38
N CYS A 13 -55.72 -5.59 -16.61
CA CYS A 13 -54.31 -5.27 -16.89
C CYS A 13 -53.85 -3.94 -16.27
N PHE A 14 -54.71 -2.93 -16.19
CA PHE A 14 -54.41 -1.67 -15.48
C PHE A 14 -54.63 -1.75 -13.96
N ALA A 15 -55.29 -2.81 -13.46
CA ALA A 15 -55.48 -3.09 -12.03
C ALA A 15 -54.58 -4.22 -11.48
N ALA A 16 -53.69 -4.76 -12.31
CA ALA A 16 -52.47 -5.43 -11.85
C ALA A 16 -51.52 -4.36 -11.31
N GLY A 17 -51.80 -3.86 -10.09
CA GLY A 17 -50.90 -2.93 -9.40
C GLY A 17 -49.51 -3.53 -9.29
N ASN A 18 -48.46 -2.70 -9.40
CA ASN A 18 -47.05 -3.09 -9.38
C ASN A 18 -46.76 -4.23 -8.39
N VAL A 19 -46.73 -5.47 -8.89
CA VAL A 19 -46.31 -6.64 -8.12
C VAL A 19 -44.78 -6.58 -8.10
N THR A 20 -44.27 -5.82 -7.15
CA THR A 20 -42.83 -5.72 -6.92
C THR A 20 -42.38 -6.97 -6.17
N GLY A 21 -41.60 -7.81 -6.83
CA GLY A 21 -41.18 -9.09 -6.27
C GLY A 21 -40.18 -8.88 -5.14
N ASP A 22 -40.46 -9.43 -3.95
CA ASP A 22 -39.53 -9.40 -2.83
C ASP A 22 -38.41 -10.41 -3.10
N VAL A 23 -37.19 -9.91 -3.27
CA VAL A 23 -36.04 -10.72 -3.73
C VAL A 23 -35.75 -11.92 -2.85
N CYS A 24 -36.09 -11.84 -1.56
CA CYS A 24 -35.89 -12.91 -0.58
C CYS A 24 -37.11 -13.83 -0.48
N LYS A 25 -38.33 -13.28 -0.40
CA LYS A 25 -39.55 -14.11 -0.31
C LYS A 25 -39.80 -14.92 -1.57
N GLU A 26 -39.48 -14.36 -2.74
CA GLU A 26 -39.62 -15.02 -4.04
C GLU A 26 -38.36 -15.82 -4.44
N LYS A 27 -37.32 -15.85 -3.59
CA LYS A 27 -36.06 -16.59 -3.79
C LYS A 27 -35.33 -16.23 -5.09
N ILE A 28 -35.44 -14.98 -5.51
CA ILE A 28 -34.74 -14.45 -6.69
C ILE A 28 -33.24 -14.30 -6.34
N CYS A 29 -32.99 -13.75 -5.15
CA CYS A 29 -31.69 -13.61 -4.52
C CYS A 29 -31.57 -14.58 -3.33
N ALA A 30 -30.35 -14.95 -2.96
CA ALA A 30 -30.10 -15.70 -1.73
C ALA A 30 -30.06 -14.70 -0.56
N CYS A 31 -30.72 -15.02 0.55
CA CYS A 31 -30.85 -14.11 1.69
C CYS A 31 -30.55 -14.84 2.99
N ASN A 32 -29.38 -14.58 3.57
CA ASN A 32 -28.81 -15.31 4.71
C ASN A 32 -28.54 -14.33 5.87
N GLU A 33 -28.97 -14.66 7.09
CA GLU A 33 -28.55 -13.92 8.31
C GLU A 33 -27.19 -14.45 8.79
N ILE A 34 -26.21 -13.56 8.94
CA ILE A 34 -24.84 -13.89 9.38
C ILE A 34 -24.46 -12.93 10.51
N GLU A 35 -24.14 -13.52 11.67
CA GLU A 35 -23.81 -12.81 12.92
C GLU A 35 -24.84 -11.78 13.45
N GLY A 36 -26.00 -11.66 12.80
CA GLY A 36 -27.08 -10.71 13.11
C GLY A 36 -27.41 -9.74 11.97
N ASP A 37 -26.55 -9.67 10.96
CA ASP A 37 -26.73 -8.84 9.76
C ASP A 37 -27.20 -9.69 8.57
N LEU A 38 -28.21 -9.21 7.86
CA LEU A 38 -28.79 -9.92 6.72
C LEU A 38 -27.93 -9.65 5.46
N HIS A 39 -27.68 -10.67 4.66
CA HIS A 39 -26.90 -10.57 3.43
C HIS A 39 -27.79 -10.98 2.25
N VAL A 40 -27.96 -10.08 1.28
CA VAL A 40 -28.83 -10.23 0.11
C VAL A 40 -27.93 -10.38 -1.13
N ASP A 41 -27.67 -11.63 -1.49
CA ASP A 41 -26.87 -12.03 -2.65
C ASP A 41 -27.75 -12.13 -3.90
N CYS A 42 -27.60 -11.13 -4.77
CA CYS A 42 -28.26 -10.96 -6.05
C CYS A 42 -27.29 -11.13 -7.23
N GLU A 43 -26.21 -11.89 -7.08
CA GLU A 43 -25.12 -11.94 -8.04
C GLU A 43 -25.42 -12.71 -9.33
N LYS A 44 -24.86 -12.23 -10.45
CA LYS A 44 -24.85 -12.93 -11.76
C LYS A 44 -26.24 -13.38 -12.24
N LYS A 45 -27.32 -12.79 -11.69
CA LYS A 45 -28.73 -13.04 -12.06
C LYS A 45 -29.10 -12.44 -13.42
N GLY A 46 -28.21 -11.63 -14.00
CA GLY A 46 -28.42 -10.93 -15.27
C GLY A 46 -29.29 -9.69 -15.13
N PHE A 47 -29.39 -9.11 -13.93
CA PHE A 47 -30.22 -7.93 -13.69
C PHE A 47 -29.76 -6.74 -14.51
N THR A 48 -30.73 -6.08 -15.17
CA THR A 48 -30.56 -4.84 -15.94
C THR A 48 -31.23 -3.63 -15.28
N SER A 49 -32.15 -3.88 -14.33
CA SER A 49 -32.84 -2.88 -13.51
C SER A 49 -33.38 -3.55 -12.24
N LEU A 50 -33.54 -2.76 -11.17
CA LEU A 50 -34.01 -3.18 -9.86
C LEU A 50 -35.37 -2.58 -9.46
N GLN A 51 -35.94 -1.68 -10.28
CA GLN A 51 -37.19 -0.96 -9.99
C GLN A 51 -38.41 -1.87 -9.75
N HIS A 52 -38.39 -3.10 -10.28
CA HIS A 52 -39.45 -4.09 -10.15
C HIS A 52 -39.28 -5.01 -8.93
N PHE A 53 -38.21 -4.84 -8.16
CA PHE A 53 -37.90 -5.65 -7.00
C PHE A 53 -38.04 -4.86 -5.69
N THR A 54 -38.33 -5.58 -4.61
CA THR A 54 -38.29 -5.07 -3.23
C THR A 54 -37.36 -5.92 -2.38
N ALA A 55 -36.85 -5.34 -1.29
CA ALA A 55 -35.97 -6.03 -0.36
C ALA A 55 -36.55 -6.05 1.07
N PRO A 56 -35.99 -6.87 1.98
CA PRO A 56 -36.51 -7.05 3.33
C PRO A 56 -36.63 -5.75 4.13
N THR A 57 -37.84 -5.47 4.59
CA THR A 57 -38.19 -4.20 5.25
C THR A 57 -37.93 -4.19 6.76
N SER A 58 -37.65 -5.36 7.34
CA SER A 58 -37.60 -5.60 8.80
C SER A 58 -36.20 -5.58 9.42
N GLN A 59 -35.15 -5.64 8.62
CA GLN A 59 -33.75 -5.77 9.04
C GLN A 59 -32.84 -4.96 8.12
N PHE A 60 -31.67 -4.57 8.62
CA PHE A 60 -30.59 -3.99 7.83
C PHE A 60 -29.83 -5.09 7.09
N TYR A 61 -29.28 -4.77 5.91
CA TYR A 61 -28.59 -5.78 5.11
C TYR A 61 -27.46 -5.27 4.21
N HIS A 62 -26.61 -6.20 3.79
CA HIS A 62 -25.57 -6.01 2.77
C HIS A 62 -26.12 -6.49 1.41
N LEU A 63 -25.98 -5.69 0.36
CA LEU A 63 -26.57 -5.95 -0.96
C LEU A 63 -25.48 -6.20 -2.02
N PHE A 64 -25.42 -7.44 -2.51
CA PHE A 64 -24.41 -7.88 -3.49
C PHE A 64 -25.03 -8.01 -4.88
N LEU A 65 -24.60 -7.15 -5.81
CA LEU A 65 -25.14 -7.01 -7.16
C LEU A 65 -24.07 -7.09 -8.26
N HIS A 66 -22.83 -7.44 -7.93
CA HIS A 66 -21.75 -7.53 -8.91
C HIS A 66 -21.97 -8.64 -9.95
N GLY A 67 -21.31 -8.49 -11.09
CA GLY A 67 -21.40 -9.44 -12.21
C GLY A 67 -22.79 -9.54 -12.86
N ASN A 68 -23.68 -8.57 -12.60
CA ASN A 68 -24.94 -8.41 -13.33
C ASN A 68 -24.73 -7.57 -14.61
N SER A 69 -25.81 -7.04 -15.18
CA SER A 69 -25.80 -6.22 -16.40
C SER A 69 -26.37 -4.82 -16.14
N LEU A 70 -26.09 -4.25 -14.95
CA LEU A 70 -26.47 -2.90 -14.55
C LEU A 70 -25.60 -1.86 -15.28
N THR A 71 -25.69 -1.80 -16.61
CA THR A 71 -24.87 -0.92 -17.46
C THR A 71 -25.19 0.56 -17.27
N ARG A 72 -26.40 0.89 -16.78
CA ARG A 72 -26.85 2.24 -16.43
C ARG A 72 -27.74 2.19 -15.19
N LEU A 73 -27.63 3.17 -14.32
CA LEU A 73 -28.53 3.35 -13.17
C LEU A 73 -29.43 4.57 -13.39
N PHE A 74 -30.75 4.40 -13.27
CA PHE A 74 -31.74 5.47 -13.43
C PHE A 74 -32.12 6.09 -12.07
N PRO A 75 -32.77 7.27 -12.03
CA PRO A 75 -33.21 7.87 -10.77
C PRO A 75 -34.16 6.93 -10.00
N ASN A 76 -33.99 6.84 -8.67
CA ASN A 76 -34.76 5.96 -7.78
C ASN A 76 -34.63 4.45 -8.08
N GLU A 77 -33.56 3.99 -8.76
CA GLU A 77 -33.33 2.56 -9.04
C GLU A 77 -33.37 1.69 -7.77
N PHE A 78 -32.94 2.26 -6.65
CA PHE A 78 -32.83 1.60 -5.34
C PHE A 78 -33.90 2.03 -4.32
N ALA A 79 -34.99 2.69 -4.73
CA ALA A 79 -35.98 3.23 -3.79
C ALA A 79 -36.63 2.18 -2.86
N ASN A 80 -36.68 0.92 -3.29
CA ASN A 80 -37.20 -0.21 -2.52
C ASN A 80 -36.14 -0.92 -1.65
N PHE A 81 -34.90 -0.41 -1.61
CA PHE A 81 -33.74 -1.04 -0.97
C PHE A 81 -33.21 -0.23 0.24
N TYR A 82 -34.10 0.50 0.92
CA TYR A 82 -33.76 1.55 1.90
C TYR A 82 -33.06 1.09 3.19
N ASN A 83 -33.04 -0.22 3.47
CA ASN A 83 -32.36 -0.81 4.62
C ASN A 83 -30.93 -1.31 4.30
N ALA A 84 -30.43 -1.08 3.09
CA ALA A 84 -29.07 -1.49 2.71
C ALA A 84 -28.00 -0.67 3.47
N VAL A 85 -26.96 -1.35 3.96
CA VAL A 85 -25.81 -0.80 4.70
C VAL A 85 -24.53 -0.87 3.87
N SER A 86 -24.40 -1.86 3.00
CA SER A 86 -23.34 -1.97 2.01
C SER A 86 -23.92 -2.26 0.63
N LEU A 87 -23.31 -1.71 -0.42
CA LEU A 87 -23.74 -1.89 -1.81
C LEU A 87 -22.55 -2.22 -2.71
N HIS A 88 -22.57 -3.43 -3.26
CA HIS A 88 -21.51 -4.01 -4.09
C HIS A 88 -21.99 -4.14 -5.54
N MET A 89 -21.43 -3.37 -6.48
CA MET A 89 -21.85 -3.31 -7.89
C MET A 89 -20.68 -3.44 -8.88
N GLU A 90 -19.61 -4.09 -8.47
CA GLU A 90 -18.43 -4.39 -9.27
C GLU A 90 -18.78 -5.16 -10.55
N ASN A 91 -17.92 -5.14 -11.56
CA ASN A 91 -18.02 -6.02 -12.73
C ASN A 91 -19.36 -5.94 -13.52
N ASN A 92 -20.17 -4.89 -13.34
CA ASN A 92 -21.48 -4.72 -14.00
C ASN A 92 -21.36 -4.12 -15.42
N GLY A 93 -20.18 -3.63 -15.78
CA GLY A 93 -19.98 -2.84 -17.00
C GLY A 93 -20.70 -1.48 -16.96
N LEU A 94 -21.02 -0.99 -15.75
CA LEU A 94 -21.70 0.27 -15.49
C LEU A 94 -20.92 1.44 -16.11
N HIS A 95 -21.51 2.17 -17.05
CA HIS A 95 -20.85 3.31 -17.72
C HIS A 95 -21.52 4.66 -17.48
N GLU A 96 -22.73 4.69 -16.94
CA GLU A 96 -23.48 5.92 -16.63
C GLU A 96 -24.35 5.76 -15.38
N ILE A 97 -24.18 6.67 -14.42
CA ILE A 97 -25.04 6.82 -13.25
C ILE A 97 -25.82 8.13 -13.44
N VAL A 98 -27.15 8.05 -13.48
CA VAL A 98 -28.00 9.25 -13.58
C VAL A 98 -28.15 9.88 -12.18
N PRO A 99 -28.09 11.22 -12.02
CA PRO A 99 -28.27 11.87 -10.73
C PRO A 99 -29.54 11.43 -10.00
N GLY A 100 -29.43 11.17 -8.70
CA GLY A 100 -30.50 10.61 -7.89
C GLY A 100 -30.76 9.10 -8.09
N ALA A 101 -29.84 8.36 -8.71
CA ALA A 101 -29.97 6.90 -8.81
C ALA A 101 -30.05 6.21 -7.44
N PHE A 102 -29.26 6.68 -6.47
CA PHE A 102 -29.17 6.15 -5.11
C PHE A 102 -30.22 6.71 -4.14
N LEU A 103 -31.23 7.43 -4.63
CA LEU A 103 -32.34 7.90 -3.80
C LEU A 103 -33.05 6.73 -3.12
N GLY A 104 -33.07 6.76 -1.79
CA GLY A 104 -33.57 5.69 -0.92
C GLY A 104 -32.48 5.04 -0.06
N LEU A 105 -31.21 5.08 -0.47
CA LEU A 105 -30.09 4.36 0.17
C LEU A 105 -29.44 5.12 1.35
N GLN A 106 -30.26 5.72 2.21
CA GLN A 106 -29.79 6.66 3.25
C GLN A 106 -28.89 6.03 4.32
N LEU A 107 -28.85 4.71 4.42
CA LEU A 107 -28.08 3.94 5.42
C LEU A 107 -26.82 3.29 4.86
N VAL A 108 -26.55 3.44 3.56
CA VAL A 108 -25.39 2.81 2.92
C VAL A 108 -24.11 3.52 3.36
N LYS A 109 -23.27 2.79 4.10
CA LYS A 109 -21.95 3.21 4.60
C LYS A 109 -20.83 2.87 3.62
N ARG A 110 -20.98 1.81 2.81
CA ARG A 110 -19.94 1.33 1.90
C ARG A 110 -20.49 1.15 0.49
N LEU A 111 -19.82 1.72 -0.50
CA LEU A 111 -20.18 1.64 -1.91
C LEU A 111 -18.98 1.17 -2.75
N HIS A 112 -19.13 0.01 -3.38
CA HIS A 112 -18.14 -0.57 -4.28
C HIS A 112 -18.65 -0.52 -5.72
N ILE A 113 -18.00 0.29 -6.56
CA ILE A 113 -18.30 0.50 -7.98
C ILE A 113 -17.06 0.30 -8.87
N ASN A 114 -16.03 -0.34 -8.35
CA ASN A 114 -14.78 -0.66 -9.05
C ASN A 114 -14.95 -1.70 -10.17
N ASN A 115 -13.94 -1.77 -11.05
CA ASN A 115 -13.93 -2.59 -12.26
C ASN A 115 -15.21 -2.44 -13.13
N ASN A 116 -15.55 -1.19 -13.40
CA ASN A 116 -16.69 -0.80 -14.25
C ASN A 116 -16.19 0.08 -15.41
N LYS A 117 -17.09 0.84 -16.05
CA LYS A 117 -16.79 1.65 -17.25
C LYS A 117 -17.22 3.11 -17.07
N ILE A 118 -17.32 3.57 -15.82
CA ILE A 118 -17.80 4.90 -15.46
C ILE A 118 -16.82 5.94 -15.99
N LYS A 119 -17.32 6.97 -16.66
CA LYS A 119 -16.49 8.02 -17.30
C LYS A 119 -16.46 9.35 -16.55
N SER A 120 -17.53 9.65 -15.81
CA SER A 120 -17.70 10.93 -15.15
C SER A 120 -18.60 10.82 -13.93
N PHE A 121 -18.26 11.51 -12.83
CA PHE A 121 -19.20 11.79 -11.74
C PHE A 121 -19.80 13.18 -11.94
N ARG A 122 -21.10 13.24 -12.20
CA ARG A 122 -21.88 14.48 -12.34
C ARG A 122 -22.28 15.01 -10.96
N LYS A 123 -22.69 16.29 -10.87
CA LYS A 123 -23.39 16.82 -9.68
C LYS A 123 -24.52 15.88 -9.26
N GLN A 124 -24.68 15.65 -7.94
CA GLN A 124 -25.73 14.79 -7.38
C GLN A 124 -25.73 13.33 -7.89
N THR A 125 -24.58 12.82 -8.37
CA THR A 125 -24.41 11.38 -8.69
C THR A 125 -24.69 10.52 -7.46
N PHE A 126 -24.16 10.92 -6.31
CA PHE A 126 -24.26 10.19 -5.04
C PHE A 126 -25.41 10.67 -4.13
N LEU A 127 -26.37 11.42 -4.68
CA LEU A 127 -27.51 11.95 -3.92
C LEU A 127 -28.36 10.81 -3.33
N GLY A 128 -28.51 10.83 -2.00
CA GLY A 128 -29.23 9.81 -1.22
C GLY A 128 -28.33 8.89 -0.39
N LEU A 129 -27.01 8.99 -0.51
CA LEU A 129 -26.02 8.21 0.26
C LEU A 129 -25.49 9.01 1.47
N ASP A 130 -26.42 9.45 2.32
CA ASP A 130 -26.16 10.44 3.39
C ASP A 130 -25.17 9.92 4.46
N ASP A 131 -25.12 8.59 4.67
CA ASP A 131 -24.29 7.90 5.66
C ASP A 131 -22.99 7.27 5.10
N LEU A 132 -22.62 7.59 3.85
CA LEU A 132 -21.48 6.93 3.19
C LEU A 132 -20.13 7.27 3.85
N GLU A 133 -19.42 6.24 4.30
CA GLU A 133 -18.11 6.28 4.97
C GLU A 133 -16.96 5.85 4.03
N TYR A 134 -17.26 4.98 3.06
CA TYR A 134 -16.29 4.36 2.14
C TYR A 134 -16.80 4.34 0.69
N LEU A 135 -16.01 4.87 -0.24
CA LEU A 135 -16.28 4.83 -1.68
C LEU A 135 -15.08 4.25 -2.45
N GLN A 136 -15.32 3.14 -3.13
CA GLN A 136 -14.33 2.47 -3.98
C GLN A 136 -14.74 2.50 -5.45
N ALA A 137 -13.92 3.14 -6.29
CA ALA A 137 -14.17 3.33 -7.72
C ALA A 137 -12.92 3.15 -8.61
N ASP A 138 -11.94 2.38 -8.15
CA ASP A 138 -10.76 1.97 -8.94
C ASP A 138 -11.10 1.16 -10.20
N PHE A 139 -10.14 1.04 -11.11
CA PHE A 139 -10.27 0.35 -12.41
C PHE A 139 -11.55 0.76 -13.17
N ASN A 140 -11.78 2.07 -13.28
CA ASN A 140 -12.85 2.66 -14.09
C ASN A 140 -12.24 3.47 -15.24
N LEU A 141 -13.07 4.25 -15.94
CA LEU A 141 -12.64 5.14 -17.04
C LEU A 141 -12.81 6.61 -16.65
N LEU A 142 -12.78 6.93 -15.35
CA LEU A 142 -13.17 8.21 -14.79
C LEU A 142 -12.19 9.31 -15.23
N ARG A 143 -12.71 10.34 -15.90
CA ARG A 143 -11.95 11.51 -16.37
C ARG A 143 -12.41 12.78 -15.69
N ASP A 144 -13.73 12.97 -15.68
CA ASP A 144 -14.38 14.21 -15.30
C ASP A 144 -15.11 14.02 -13.97
N ILE A 145 -14.79 14.85 -12.98
CA ILE A 145 -15.52 14.93 -11.70
C ILE A 145 -16.16 16.32 -11.64
N ASP A 146 -17.41 16.39 -11.21
CA ASP A 146 -18.12 17.65 -10.94
C ASP A 146 -17.70 18.21 -9.56
N PRO A 147 -17.49 19.54 -9.41
CA PRO A 147 -17.23 20.16 -8.11
C PRO A 147 -18.20 19.74 -7.00
N GLY A 148 -19.49 19.55 -7.35
CA GLY A 148 -20.55 19.13 -6.43
C GLY A 148 -20.85 17.62 -6.45
N ALA A 149 -19.90 16.77 -6.88
CA ALA A 149 -20.11 15.32 -6.92
C ALA A 149 -20.21 14.70 -5.51
N PHE A 150 -19.29 15.04 -4.61
CA PHE A 150 -19.19 14.45 -3.25
C PHE A 150 -19.78 15.32 -2.13
N ARG A 151 -20.30 16.52 -2.47
CA ARG A 151 -20.73 17.56 -1.52
C ARG A 151 -21.72 17.11 -0.44
N ASP A 152 -22.54 16.11 -0.75
CA ASP A 152 -23.58 15.61 0.16
C ASP A 152 -23.06 14.46 1.07
N LEU A 153 -21.83 13.96 0.85
CA LEU A 153 -21.21 12.79 1.51
C LEU A 153 -20.46 13.18 2.79
N ASN A 154 -21.18 13.75 3.75
CA ASN A 154 -20.62 14.37 4.96
C ASN A 154 -19.90 13.41 5.93
N LYS A 155 -19.92 12.09 5.68
CA LYS A 155 -19.25 11.05 6.49
C LYS A 155 -18.12 10.32 5.74
N LEU A 156 -17.83 10.68 4.48
CA LEU A 156 -16.90 9.91 3.66
C LEU A 156 -15.45 10.10 4.13
N GLU A 157 -14.89 9.04 4.72
CA GLU A 157 -13.52 9.01 5.25
C GLU A 157 -12.53 8.43 4.23
N VAL A 158 -12.96 7.49 3.40
CA VAL A 158 -12.09 6.72 2.49
C VAL A 158 -12.56 6.86 1.04
N LEU A 159 -11.67 7.36 0.18
CA LEU A 159 -11.93 7.55 -1.25
C LEU A 159 -10.82 6.91 -2.10
N ILE A 160 -11.18 5.84 -2.82
CA ILE A 160 -10.25 5.06 -3.65
C ILE A 160 -10.59 5.30 -5.13
N LEU A 161 -9.66 5.96 -5.84
CA LEU A 161 -9.80 6.41 -7.22
C LEU A 161 -8.60 6.00 -8.11
N ASN A 162 -7.76 5.07 -7.67
CA ASN A 162 -6.60 4.64 -8.45
C ASN A 162 -6.99 3.99 -9.79
N ASP A 163 -6.03 3.94 -10.72
CA ASP A 163 -6.16 3.29 -12.03
C ASP A 163 -7.37 3.80 -12.83
N ASN A 164 -7.49 5.13 -12.86
CA ASN A 164 -8.48 5.88 -13.62
C ASN A 164 -7.80 6.84 -14.62
N LEU A 165 -8.54 7.80 -15.16
CA LEU A 165 -8.07 8.73 -16.20
C LEU A 165 -8.22 10.20 -15.76
N ILE A 166 -8.23 10.49 -14.46
CA ILE A 166 -8.46 11.82 -13.89
C ILE A 166 -7.24 12.71 -14.22
N SER A 167 -7.46 13.80 -14.96
CA SER A 167 -6.39 14.74 -15.32
C SER A 167 -6.20 15.89 -14.33
N THR A 168 -7.27 16.26 -13.64
CA THR A 168 -7.37 17.40 -12.72
C THR A 168 -8.52 17.16 -11.76
N LEU A 169 -8.36 17.46 -10.47
CA LEU A 169 -9.49 17.53 -9.55
C LEU A 169 -10.16 18.91 -9.67
N PRO A 170 -11.51 18.98 -9.66
CA PRO A 170 -12.21 20.25 -9.71
C PRO A 170 -12.07 21.02 -8.38
N PRO A 171 -12.24 22.36 -8.39
CA PRO A 171 -12.20 23.16 -7.18
C PRO A 171 -13.38 22.84 -6.27
N ASN A 172 -13.17 22.90 -4.96
CA ASN A 172 -14.13 22.64 -3.89
C ASN A 172 -14.71 21.21 -3.87
N VAL A 173 -14.02 20.24 -4.48
CA VAL A 173 -14.48 18.84 -4.63
C VAL A 173 -14.60 18.08 -3.32
N PHE A 174 -13.83 18.46 -2.30
CA PHE A 174 -13.83 17.85 -0.97
C PHE A 174 -14.52 18.74 0.08
N GLN A 175 -15.25 19.76 -0.37
CA GLN A 175 -15.92 20.69 0.53
C GLN A 175 -17.01 19.94 1.32
N TYR A 176 -16.90 20.01 2.65
CA TYR A 176 -17.74 19.28 3.63
C TYR A 176 -17.47 17.76 3.73
N VAL A 177 -16.38 17.24 3.13
CA VAL A 177 -16.07 15.80 3.11
C VAL A 177 -14.86 15.49 4.02
N PRO A 178 -15.00 14.65 5.07
CA PRO A 178 -13.96 14.41 6.08
C PRO A 178 -12.92 13.35 5.66
N ILE A 179 -12.30 13.50 4.50
CA ILE A 179 -11.38 12.49 3.93
C ILE A 179 -10.14 12.28 4.80
N THR A 180 -9.87 11.02 5.15
CA THR A 180 -8.67 10.57 5.87
C THR A 180 -7.77 9.68 5.01
N HIS A 181 -8.31 8.95 4.04
CA HIS A 181 -7.55 8.09 3.12
C HIS A 181 -7.93 8.39 1.66
N LEU A 182 -6.93 8.74 0.84
CA LEU A 182 -7.11 9.13 -0.56
C LEU A 182 -6.10 8.43 -1.47
N ASP A 183 -6.58 7.52 -2.34
CA ASP A 183 -5.73 6.84 -3.33
C ASP A 183 -6.00 7.40 -4.74
N LEU A 184 -5.01 8.08 -5.31
CA LEU A 184 -5.05 8.70 -6.64
C LEU A 184 -4.02 8.10 -7.60
N ARG A 185 -3.39 6.97 -7.26
CA ARG A 185 -2.33 6.35 -8.08
C ARG A 185 -2.79 6.00 -9.50
N GLY A 186 -1.88 5.98 -10.46
CA GLY A 186 -2.16 5.51 -11.83
C GLY A 186 -3.13 6.40 -12.62
N ASN A 187 -3.34 7.65 -12.20
CA ASN A 187 -4.19 8.62 -12.88
C ASN A 187 -3.39 9.48 -13.89
N ARG A 188 -3.95 10.61 -14.32
CA ARG A 188 -3.36 11.54 -15.29
C ARG A 188 -3.12 12.93 -14.70
N LEU A 189 -3.01 13.02 -13.37
CA LEU A 189 -2.81 14.28 -12.65
C LEU A 189 -1.46 14.91 -13.02
N LYS A 190 -1.52 16.19 -13.41
CA LYS A 190 -0.32 17.02 -13.64
C LYS A 190 -0.03 17.96 -12.48
N THR A 191 -1.08 18.48 -11.86
CA THR A 191 -1.01 19.41 -10.74
C THR A 191 -2.10 19.08 -9.73
N LEU A 192 -1.89 19.52 -8.49
CA LEU A 192 -2.87 19.38 -7.40
C LEU A 192 -2.81 20.68 -6.58
N PRO A 193 -3.73 21.64 -6.79
CA PRO A 193 -3.65 22.96 -6.17
C PRO A 193 -3.94 22.90 -4.66
N TYR A 194 -3.36 23.82 -3.89
CA TYR A 194 -3.66 23.92 -2.47
C TYR A 194 -5.01 24.60 -2.22
N GLU A 195 -5.19 25.79 -2.81
CA GLU A 195 -6.44 26.53 -2.80
C GLU A 195 -7.56 25.67 -3.42
N GLU A 196 -8.74 25.70 -2.81
CA GLU A 196 -9.95 24.99 -3.22
C GLU A 196 -9.88 23.45 -3.20
N VAL A 197 -8.73 22.80 -2.99
CA VAL A 197 -8.60 21.32 -2.97
C VAL A 197 -7.87 20.80 -1.73
N LEU A 198 -6.56 21.00 -1.59
CA LEU A 198 -5.81 20.39 -0.46
C LEU A 198 -6.12 21.04 0.89
N GLU A 199 -6.49 22.32 0.91
CA GLU A 199 -6.91 23.01 2.14
C GLU A 199 -8.16 22.36 2.80
N GLN A 200 -8.92 21.58 2.04
CA GLN A 200 -10.17 20.95 2.46
C GLN A 200 -9.95 19.59 3.15
N ILE A 201 -8.74 19.03 3.07
CA ILE A 201 -8.38 17.72 3.64
C ILE A 201 -7.27 17.79 4.71
N PRO A 202 -7.42 18.61 5.78
CA PRO A 202 -6.39 18.78 6.81
C PRO A 202 -6.19 17.54 7.71
N GLY A 203 -7.12 16.58 7.68
CA GLY A 203 -7.12 15.36 8.51
C GLY A 203 -6.47 14.13 7.86
N ILE A 204 -5.75 14.29 6.75
CA ILE A 204 -5.26 13.17 5.94
C ILE A 204 -4.28 12.27 6.71
N ALA A 205 -4.53 10.96 6.67
CA ALA A 205 -3.71 9.91 7.28
C ALA A 205 -2.95 9.08 6.22
N GLU A 206 -3.53 8.91 5.04
CA GLU A 206 -2.88 8.28 3.88
C GLU A 206 -3.25 9.04 2.60
N ILE A 207 -2.25 9.46 1.83
CA ILE A 207 -2.44 9.94 0.46
C ILE A 207 -1.43 9.30 -0.48
N LEU A 208 -1.91 8.68 -1.55
CA LEU A 208 -1.09 7.99 -2.54
C LEU A 208 -1.19 8.69 -3.90
N LEU A 209 -0.03 9.06 -4.45
CA LEU A 209 0.13 10.02 -5.56
C LEU A 209 1.07 9.51 -6.67
N GLU A 210 1.56 8.27 -6.54
CA GLU A 210 2.42 7.61 -7.51
C GLU A 210 1.78 7.47 -8.90
N ASP A 211 2.59 7.15 -9.89
CA ASP A 211 2.16 6.78 -11.25
C ASP A 211 1.24 7.83 -11.91
N ASN A 212 1.52 9.11 -11.65
CA ASN A 212 0.86 10.28 -12.23
C ASN A 212 1.88 11.17 -12.98
N PRO A 213 1.50 11.79 -14.12
CA PRO A 213 2.38 12.58 -14.97
C PRO A 213 2.59 14.02 -14.45
N TRP A 214 3.14 14.16 -13.23
CA TRP A 214 3.28 15.44 -12.54
C TRP A 214 4.10 16.48 -13.33
N ASP A 215 3.57 17.70 -13.46
CA ASP A 215 4.22 18.83 -14.12
C ASP A 215 4.79 19.80 -13.08
N CYS A 216 6.08 19.65 -12.79
CA CYS A 216 6.83 20.39 -11.79
C CYS A 216 7.21 21.81 -12.25
N THR A 217 6.17 22.62 -12.50
CA THR A 217 6.25 24.07 -12.70
C THR A 217 6.03 24.82 -11.37
N CYS A 218 5.83 26.14 -11.42
CA CYS A 218 5.33 26.90 -10.27
C CYS A 218 4.03 26.35 -9.70
N ASP A 219 3.17 25.77 -10.55
CA ASP A 219 1.80 25.39 -10.19
C ASP A 219 1.76 24.19 -9.22
N LEU A 220 2.89 23.48 -9.10
CA LEU A 220 3.09 22.37 -8.17
C LEU A 220 3.76 22.78 -6.84
N LEU A 221 4.13 24.07 -6.69
CA LEU A 221 4.76 24.57 -5.46
C LEU A 221 3.84 24.41 -4.24
N SER A 222 2.54 24.68 -4.39
CA SER A 222 1.59 24.57 -3.29
C SER A 222 1.39 23.13 -2.82
N LEU A 223 1.49 22.15 -3.73
CA LEU A 223 1.52 20.72 -3.35
C LEU A 223 2.78 20.41 -2.53
N LYS A 224 3.95 20.92 -2.96
CA LYS A 224 5.22 20.74 -2.23
C LYS A 224 5.14 21.28 -0.81
N GLU A 225 4.69 22.52 -0.66
CA GLU A 225 4.53 23.17 0.65
C GLU A 225 3.53 22.43 1.54
N TRP A 226 2.45 21.90 0.98
CA TRP A 226 1.48 21.08 1.70
C TRP A 226 2.12 19.76 2.18
N LEU A 227 2.78 19.00 1.30
CA LEU A 227 3.45 17.74 1.63
C LEU A 227 4.54 17.90 2.71
N GLU A 228 5.27 19.02 2.72
CA GLU A 228 6.28 19.33 3.75
C GLU A 228 5.68 19.63 5.14
N ASN A 229 4.40 20.00 5.21
CA ASN A 229 3.69 20.34 6.44
C ASN A 229 2.75 19.23 6.97
N ILE A 230 2.56 18.12 6.24
CA ILE A 230 1.73 16.98 6.68
C ILE A 230 2.30 16.34 7.96
N PRO A 231 1.45 15.87 8.90
CA PRO A 231 1.88 15.16 10.09
C PRO A 231 2.70 13.90 9.77
N LYS A 232 3.87 13.75 10.42
CA LYS A 232 4.92 12.75 10.09
C LYS A 232 4.53 11.27 10.22
N ASN A 233 3.37 10.97 10.78
CA ASN A 233 2.80 9.62 10.85
C ASN A 233 1.94 9.27 9.62
N ALA A 234 1.51 10.25 8.83
CA ALA A 234 0.79 9.99 7.59
C ALA A 234 1.64 9.14 6.63
N LEU A 235 0.99 8.32 5.81
CA LEU A 235 1.65 7.70 4.66
C LEU A 235 1.50 8.62 3.46
N ILE A 236 2.62 9.04 2.89
CA ILE A 236 2.68 9.96 1.75
C ILE A 236 3.31 9.20 0.57
N GLY A 237 2.54 9.07 -0.51
CA GLY A 237 3.01 8.54 -1.77
C GLY A 237 3.91 9.52 -2.51
N ARG A 238 4.85 9.00 -3.31
CA ARG A 238 5.88 9.84 -3.95
C ARG A 238 5.36 10.61 -5.16
N VAL A 239 5.71 11.90 -5.22
CA VAL A 239 5.42 12.78 -6.36
C VAL A 239 6.67 12.90 -7.22
N ILE A 240 6.71 12.14 -8.32
CA ILE A 240 7.81 12.14 -9.29
C ILE A 240 7.42 13.01 -10.49
N CYS A 241 8.18 14.07 -10.74
CA CYS A 241 8.02 14.94 -11.90
C CYS A 241 8.15 14.15 -13.22
N GLU A 242 7.15 14.19 -14.09
CA GLU A 242 7.30 13.74 -15.49
C GLU A 242 7.64 14.92 -16.41
N ALA A 243 7.03 16.07 -16.14
CA ALA A 243 7.29 17.33 -16.81
C ALA A 243 7.76 18.41 -15.81
N PRO A 244 8.32 19.54 -16.28
CA PRO A 244 8.96 19.69 -17.59
C PRO A 244 10.25 18.85 -17.67
N THR A 245 10.73 18.54 -18.89
CA THR A 245 11.89 17.65 -19.14
C THR A 245 13.16 17.95 -18.32
N ARG A 246 13.33 19.21 -17.90
CA ARG A 246 14.41 19.69 -17.00
C ARG A 246 14.36 19.16 -15.55
N LEU A 247 13.21 18.63 -15.11
CA LEU A 247 13.01 18.02 -13.79
C LEU A 247 12.50 16.58 -13.89
N GLN A 248 12.40 16.01 -15.09
CA GLN A 248 11.83 14.68 -15.30
C GLN A 248 12.57 13.60 -14.48
N GLY A 249 11.81 12.81 -13.73
CA GLY A 249 12.28 11.83 -12.75
C GLY A 249 12.58 12.41 -11.35
N LYS A 250 12.65 13.73 -11.16
CA LYS A 250 12.95 14.36 -9.85
C LYS A 250 11.77 14.21 -8.88
N ASP A 251 12.07 14.02 -7.60
CA ASP A 251 11.06 14.00 -6.53
C ASP A 251 10.72 15.44 -6.14
N LEU A 252 9.44 15.76 -5.99
CA LEU A 252 8.98 17.09 -5.59
C LEU A 252 9.59 17.55 -4.25
N ASN A 253 9.78 16.64 -3.29
CA ASN A 253 10.42 16.96 -2.01
C ASN A 253 11.90 17.32 -2.18
N GLU A 254 12.57 16.81 -3.22
CA GLU A 254 13.97 17.13 -3.57
C GLU A 254 14.12 18.39 -4.44
N THR A 255 13.03 18.92 -5.01
CA THR A 255 13.07 20.18 -5.75
C THR A 255 13.20 21.37 -4.81
N THR A 256 13.77 22.46 -5.31
CA THR A 256 13.70 23.77 -4.66
C THR A 256 12.63 24.64 -5.32
N GLU A 257 12.05 25.59 -4.57
CA GLU A 257 11.12 26.60 -5.09
C GLU A 257 11.65 27.27 -6.37
N GLN A 258 12.95 27.59 -6.41
CA GLN A 258 13.62 28.26 -7.54
C GLN A 258 13.80 27.36 -8.77
N GLU A 259 13.85 26.04 -8.57
CA GLU A 259 13.84 25.07 -9.67
C GLU A 259 12.43 24.92 -10.25
N LEU A 260 11.39 24.81 -9.40
CA LEU A 260 9.99 24.80 -9.84
C LEU A 260 9.64 26.11 -10.57
N CYS A 261 9.81 27.22 -9.86
CA CYS A 261 9.63 28.60 -10.30
C CYS A 261 10.93 29.22 -10.82
N LYS A 262 11.30 28.89 -12.06
CA LYS A 262 12.15 29.78 -12.85
C LYS A 262 11.41 31.10 -13.09
N LYS A 263 11.76 32.13 -12.30
CA LYS A 263 11.50 33.52 -12.67
C LYS A 263 12.19 33.79 -14.00
N ASN A 264 11.42 33.78 -15.08
CA ASN A 264 11.86 34.35 -16.35
C ASN A 264 12.22 35.82 -16.07
N ARG A 265 13.52 36.13 -16.04
CA ARG A 265 13.97 37.48 -16.37
C ARG A 265 13.63 37.68 -17.84
N VAL A 266 12.40 38.09 -18.08
CA VAL A 266 12.09 38.94 -19.23
C VAL A 266 12.80 40.25 -18.90
N ASP A 267 14.05 40.38 -19.38
CA ASP A 267 14.72 41.67 -19.39
C ASP A 267 13.90 42.57 -20.32
N SER A 268 13.25 43.60 -19.76
CA SER A 268 12.37 44.55 -20.45
C SER A 268 13.15 45.53 -21.35
N SER A 269 14.20 45.06 -22.02
CA SER A 269 15.23 45.85 -22.70
C SER A 269 15.64 45.31 -24.08
N LEU A 270 14.87 44.37 -24.64
CA LEU A 270 14.91 44.05 -26.07
C LEU A 270 13.57 44.43 -26.71
N ALA A 271 13.60 45.48 -27.53
CA ALA A 271 12.45 45.95 -28.26
C ALA A 271 11.93 44.88 -29.24
N ALA A 272 10.61 44.73 -29.31
CA ALA A 272 9.99 43.91 -30.34
C ALA A 272 10.31 44.51 -31.73
N PRO A 273 10.59 43.69 -32.76
CA PRO A 273 10.53 44.16 -34.13
C PRO A 273 9.08 44.58 -34.44
N PRO A 274 8.86 45.62 -35.26
CA PRO A 274 7.51 46.09 -35.56
C PRO A 274 6.73 45.01 -36.32
N ALA A 275 5.43 44.91 -36.00
CA ALA A 275 4.50 44.14 -36.82
C ALA A 275 4.29 44.87 -38.15
N GLU A 276 4.57 44.20 -39.27
CA GLU A 276 4.08 44.62 -40.58
C GLU A 276 2.72 43.98 -40.85
N GLU A 277 1.84 44.72 -41.51
CA GLU A 277 0.41 44.42 -41.63
C GLU A 277 0.13 43.25 -42.59
N GLU A 278 -0.70 42.29 -42.15
CA GLU A 278 -1.25 41.29 -43.08
C GLU A 278 -2.22 41.98 -44.05
N THR A 279 -1.85 42.02 -45.33
CA THR A 279 -2.76 42.34 -46.44
C THR A 279 -2.99 41.10 -47.28
N CYS A 280 -4.26 40.72 -47.44
CA CYS A 280 -4.70 39.57 -48.22
C CYS A 280 -4.61 39.86 -49.72
N ASP A 281 -4.08 38.93 -50.53
CA ASP A 281 -4.75 38.42 -51.75
C ASP A 281 -4.08 37.12 -52.29
N PRO A 282 -4.58 36.39 -53.31
CA PRO A 282 -5.05 35.03 -53.06
C PRO A 282 -4.27 33.91 -53.78
N GLY A 283 -4.36 32.70 -53.25
CA GLY A 283 -3.76 31.49 -53.85
C GLY A 283 -4.56 30.91 -55.03
N PRO A 284 -3.94 30.15 -55.95
CA PRO A 284 -4.62 29.54 -57.10
C PRO A 284 -5.34 28.22 -56.77
N ILE A 285 -6.44 27.97 -57.48
CA ILE A 285 -7.36 26.83 -57.32
C ILE A 285 -6.82 25.55 -58.01
N PRO A 286 -6.97 24.34 -57.42
CA PRO A 286 -6.62 23.07 -58.05
C PRO A 286 -7.80 22.40 -58.79
N THR A 287 -7.54 21.72 -59.91
CA THR A 287 -8.54 20.86 -60.63
C THR A 287 -7.81 19.64 -61.28
N PRO A 288 -8.48 18.57 -61.77
CA PRO A 288 -8.50 17.30 -61.02
C PRO A 288 -8.34 16.01 -61.87
N PHE A 289 -8.14 14.81 -61.27
CA PHE A 289 -8.49 13.53 -61.93
C PHE A 289 -8.85 12.40 -60.93
N LYS A 290 -9.60 11.39 -61.41
CA LYS A 290 -10.35 10.39 -60.61
C LYS A 290 -9.89 8.93 -60.78
N ILE A 291 -9.79 8.21 -59.65
CA ILE A 291 -10.42 6.91 -59.27
C ILE A 291 -10.17 5.61 -60.12
N HIS A 292 -10.01 4.48 -59.39
CA HIS A 292 -9.86 3.04 -59.76
C HIS A 292 -8.45 2.58 -60.19
N GLY A 293 -7.92 1.39 -59.79
CA GLY A 293 -8.36 0.38 -58.80
C GLY A 293 -7.62 -0.98 -58.91
N LYS A 294 -7.59 -1.76 -57.81
CA LYS A 294 -7.21 -3.21 -57.64
C LYS A 294 -5.73 -3.71 -57.67
N GLU A 295 -5.37 -4.38 -56.57
CA GLU A 295 -4.74 -5.73 -56.40
C GLU A 295 -3.30 -6.08 -56.89
N ASP A 296 -2.38 -6.16 -55.91
CA ASP A 296 -1.40 -7.23 -55.60
C ASP A 296 -0.35 -7.70 -56.68
N PRO A 297 0.57 -8.66 -56.39
CA PRO A 297 1.83 -8.37 -55.69
C PRO A 297 3.10 -8.95 -56.38
N ALA A 298 4.23 -8.98 -55.65
CA ALA A 298 5.40 -9.89 -55.79
C ALA A 298 6.73 -9.38 -56.43
N THR A 299 7.71 -9.11 -55.55
CA THR A 299 9.10 -9.68 -55.50
C THR A 299 10.06 -9.52 -56.72
N PRO A 300 11.37 -9.91 -56.67
CA PRO A 300 12.44 -8.97 -57.04
C PRO A 300 13.39 -9.46 -58.16
N GLY A 301 14.29 -8.60 -58.66
CA GLY A 301 15.44 -9.10 -59.41
C GLY A 301 16.38 -8.10 -60.08
N SER A 302 17.68 -8.46 -60.04
CA SER A 302 18.75 -8.15 -61.01
C SER A 302 19.11 -6.68 -61.34
N ALA A 303 20.28 -6.26 -60.84
CA ALA A 303 21.24 -5.46 -61.62
C ALA A 303 21.78 -6.27 -62.82
N PRO A 304 22.49 -5.68 -63.81
CA PRO A 304 23.95 -5.59 -63.64
C PRO A 304 24.73 -4.46 -64.37
N ASN A 305 25.92 -4.17 -63.82
CA ASN A 305 27.20 -3.85 -64.48
C ASN A 305 27.48 -2.52 -65.25
N GLY A 306 28.63 -1.92 -64.89
CA GLY A 306 29.46 -1.03 -65.72
C GLY A 306 29.73 0.35 -65.11
N GLY A 307 30.94 0.74 -64.65
CA GLY A 307 32.17 -0.01 -64.44
C GLY A 307 33.45 0.61 -65.04
N THR A 308 33.97 1.73 -64.52
CA THR A 308 35.32 2.24 -64.90
C THR A 308 36.03 3.12 -63.84
N LYS A 309 37.05 2.51 -63.20
CA LYS A 309 38.41 2.99 -62.86
C LYS A 309 38.73 4.44 -62.42
N ILE A 310 39.56 4.49 -61.35
CA ILE A 310 40.25 5.62 -60.68
C ILE A 310 41.51 6.05 -61.48
N PRO A 311 42.09 7.27 -61.26
CA PRO A 311 43.32 7.37 -60.44
C PRO A 311 43.42 8.62 -59.51
N VAL A 312 44.55 8.77 -58.79
CA VAL A 312 44.70 9.47 -57.49
C VAL A 312 45.76 10.62 -57.52
N ASN A 313 45.79 11.45 -56.46
CA ASN A 313 46.74 12.54 -56.08
C ASN A 313 46.42 13.93 -56.66
N TRP A 314 46.65 15.06 -55.96
CA TRP A 314 47.75 15.40 -55.04
C TRP A 314 47.35 16.21 -53.77
N GLN A 315 48.22 16.16 -52.74
CA GLN A 315 48.13 16.96 -51.50
C GLN A 315 48.88 18.30 -51.61
N ILE A 316 48.43 19.34 -50.88
CA ILE A 316 49.28 20.49 -50.48
C ILE A 316 49.01 20.85 -48.99
N LYS A 317 50.08 21.16 -48.25
CA LYS A 317 50.09 21.55 -46.82
C LYS A 317 49.94 23.06 -46.65
N THR A 318 49.39 23.55 -45.53
CA THR A 318 50.11 24.30 -44.45
C THR A 318 49.17 24.99 -43.44
N ARG A 319 49.67 25.18 -42.21
CA ARG A 319 49.13 25.91 -41.02
C ARG A 319 50.25 26.90 -40.59
N PRO A 320 50.05 28.13 -40.06
CA PRO A 320 49.24 28.50 -38.88
C PRO A 320 48.38 29.80 -39.07
N THR A 321 47.74 30.47 -38.08
CA THR A 321 47.85 30.48 -36.60
C THR A 321 46.49 30.78 -35.89
N ALA A 322 46.54 30.97 -34.57
CA ALA A 322 45.60 31.59 -33.60
C ALA A 322 44.31 32.30 -34.10
N ALA A 323 43.14 32.31 -33.43
CA ALA A 323 42.57 31.76 -32.17
C ALA A 323 41.77 32.87 -31.44
N VAL A 324 40.44 32.71 -31.35
CA VAL A 324 39.62 33.14 -30.19
C VAL A 324 38.55 32.09 -29.97
N SER A 325 38.39 31.66 -28.72
CA SER A 325 37.44 30.63 -28.28
C SER A 325 36.21 31.25 -27.62
N THR A 326 35.01 30.90 -28.07
CA THR A 326 33.77 31.09 -27.29
C THR A 326 33.40 29.78 -26.60
N ALA A 327 33.69 29.71 -25.30
CA ALA A 327 33.35 28.55 -24.49
C ALA A 327 31.84 28.49 -24.23
N SER A 328 31.17 27.43 -24.69
CA SER A 328 29.85 27.10 -24.16
C SER A 328 30.01 26.68 -22.70
N ALA A 329 29.29 27.36 -21.80
CA ALA A 329 29.52 27.31 -20.36
C ALA A 329 29.09 25.97 -19.75
N LYS A 330 29.98 24.97 -19.78
CA LYS A 330 29.94 23.88 -18.81
C LYS A 330 30.04 24.49 -17.42
N SER A 331 28.98 24.38 -16.61
CA SER A 331 29.13 24.46 -15.17
C SER A 331 30.14 23.38 -14.76
N LYS A 332 31.30 23.82 -14.27
CA LYS A 332 32.23 22.88 -13.62
C LYS A 332 31.53 22.40 -12.35
N LEU A 333 31.03 21.15 -12.36
CA LEU A 333 30.80 20.45 -11.11
C LEU A 333 32.10 20.49 -10.30
N PRO A 334 32.03 20.72 -8.97
CA PRO A 334 33.16 20.49 -8.09
C PRO A 334 33.70 19.06 -8.31
N ALA A 335 35.02 18.90 -8.28
CA ALA A 335 35.69 17.66 -8.66
C ALA A 335 35.48 16.53 -7.61
N ALA A 336 34.29 15.90 -7.62
CA ALA A 336 33.97 14.73 -6.80
C ALA A 336 32.79 13.87 -7.32
N VAL A 337 32.01 14.33 -8.33
CA VAL A 337 30.80 13.63 -8.78
C VAL A 337 31.09 12.75 -10.00
N SER A 338 30.91 11.45 -9.81
CA SER A 338 31.10 10.40 -10.80
C SER A 338 29.73 9.99 -11.36
N CYS A 339 29.35 10.45 -12.56
CA CYS A 339 28.09 10.05 -13.19
C CYS A 339 28.35 9.02 -14.32
N PRO A 340 27.66 7.86 -14.35
CA PRO A 340 27.73 6.90 -15.44
C PRO A 340 27.37 7.56 -16.78
N GLN A 341 28.13 7.28 -17.83
CA GLN A 341 27.93 7.93 -19.14
C GLN A 341 26.59 7.60 -19.82
N ILE A 342 25.91 6.54 -19.37
CA ILE A 342 24.62 6.08 -19.88
C ILE A 342 23.42 6.58 -19.07
N CYS A 343 23.64 7.31 -17.97
CA CYS A 343 22.58 7.75 -17.05
C CYS A 343 22.54 9.28 -16.93
N SER A 344 21.39 9.81 -16.52
CA SER A 344 21.33 11.18 -15.99
C SER A 344 21.64 11.14 -14.49
N CYS A 345 22.37 12.14 -13.98
CA CYS A 345 22.60 12.26 -12.55
C CYS A 345 22.37 13.70 -12.09
N ASP A 346 21.51 13.85 -11.10
CA ASP A 346 21.12 15.14 -10.53
C ASP A 346 21.62 15.27 -9.10
N GLN A 347 22.19 16.42 -8.76
CA GLN A 347 22.64 16.70 -7.40
C GLN A 347 21.41 17.08 -6.55
N ILE A 348 21.13 16.31 -5.50
CA ILE A 348 20.07 16.67 -4.54
C ILE A 348 20.70 17.64 -3.53
N PRO A 349 20.23 18.89 -3.39
CA PRO A 349 20.81 19.87 -2.49
C PRO A 349 20.83 19.37 -1.04
N GLY A 350 22.02 19.28 -0.43
CA GLY A 350 22.21 18.80 0.94
C GLY A 350 22.15 17.28 1.14
N SER A 351 21.42 16.54 0.30
CA SER A 351 21.05 15.15 0.58
C SER A 351 21.92 14.11 -0.14
N GLY A 352 22.22 14.28 -1.43
CA GLY A 352 22.83 13.18 -2.21
C GLY A 352 23.06 13.41 -3.70
N LEU A 353 23.21 12.29 -4.40
CA LEU A 353 23.17 12.19 -5.86
C LEU A 353 21.99 11.29 -6.25
N LYS A 354 21.12 11.79 -7.11
CA LYS A 354 20.06 11.04 -7.80
C LYS A 354 20.64 10.50 -9.10
N VAL A 355 20.39 9.24 -9.44
CA VAL A 355 20.90 8.60 -10.66
C VAL A 355 19.74 7.92 -11.38
N ASN A 356 19.39 8.43 -12.57
CA ASN A 356 18.35 7.89 -13.42
C ASN A 356 18.95 7.18 -14.64
N CYS A 357 18.76 5.87 -14.69
CA CYS A 357 19.22 4.96 -15.73
C CYS A 357 18.04 4.19 -16.38
N ASN A 358 16.80 4.71 -16.32
CA ASN A 358 15.62 4.03 -16.87
C ASN A 358 15.68 3.94 -18.41
N ASP A 359 15.22 2.81 -18.96
CA ASP A 359 15.26 2.49 -20.40
C ASP A 359 16.65 2.72 -21.04
N ARG A 360 17.70 2.17 -20.41
CA ARG A 360 19.09 2.27 -20.89
C ARG A 360 19.68 0.93 -21.32
N ASN A 361 18.84 -0.11 -21.43
CA ASN A 361 19.22 -1.45 -21.88
C ASN A 361 20.38 -2.06 -21.07
N VAL A 362 20.49 -1.68 -19.78
CA VAL A 362 21.55 -2.08 -18.85
C VAL A 362 21.40 -3.57 -18.51
N SER A 363 22.48 -4.34 -18.69
CA SER A 363 22.48 -5.78 -18.40
C SER A 363 23.07 -6.10 -17.01
N SER A 364 23.92 -5.21 -16.46
CA SER A 364 24.54 -5.36 -15.15
C SER A 364 24.83 -4.01 -14.50
N LEU A 365 24.70 -3.91 -13.16
CA LEU A 365 25.12 -2.72 -12.42
C LEU A 365 26.65 -2.45 -12.50
N VAL A 366 27.44 -3.41 -13.01
CA VAL A 366 28.87 -3.24 -13.30
C VAL A 366 29.10 -2.37 -14.56
N ASP A 367 28.09 -2.23 -15.42
CA ASP A 367 28.15 -1.45 -16.65
C ASP A 367 28.02 0.07 -16.36
N LEU A 368 27.57 0.43 -15.15
CA LEU A 368 27.51 1.80 -14.63
C LEU A 368 28.91 2.36 -14.39
N LYS A 369 29.57 2.81 -15.48
CA LYS A 369 30.92 3.38 -15.47
C LYS A 369 30.91 4.86 -15.86
N PRO A 370 31.63 5.72 -15.12
CA PRO A 370 32.28 5.45 -13.83
C PRO A 370 31.24 5.22 -12.71
N LYS A 371 31.60 4.41 -11.69
CA LYS A 371 30.66 4.04 -10.61
C LYS A 371 30.25 5.31 -9.83
N PRO A 372 28.96 5.53 -9.56
CA PRO A 372 28.52 6.72 -8.86
C PRO A 372 28.76 6.63 -7.35
N SER A 373 29.11 7.77 -6.77
CA SER A 373 29.41 7.97 -5.35
C SER A 373 28.36 8.85 -4.70
N ASN A 374 28.12 8.66 -3.39
CA ASN A 374 27.14 9.44 -2.60
C ASN A 374 25.70 9.38 -3.19
N VAL A 375 25.33 8.26 -3.82
CA VAL A 375 23.99 8.04 -4.39
C VAL A 375 22.97 7.86 -3.27
N GLN A 376 21.85 8.56 -3.42
CA GLN A 376 20.70 8.49 -2.51
C GLN A 376 19.46 7.92 -3.21
N GLU A 377 19.32 8.13 -4.52
CA GLU A 377 18.26 7.49 -5.31
C GLU A 377 18.85 6.88 -6.58
N LEU A 378 18.43 5.66 -6.90
CA LEU A 378 18.89 4.92 -8.07
C LEU A 378 17.68 4.32 -8.79
N PHE A 379 17.41 4.83 -9.99
CA PHE A 379 16.36 4.34 -10.88
C PHE A 379 16.99 3.52 -12.01
N LEU A 380 16.58 2.26 -12.11
CA LEU A 380 17.05 1.27 -13.09
C LEU A 380 15.86 0.54 -13.74
N ARG A 381 14.66 1.13 -13.74
CA ARG A 381 13.44 0.57 -14.35
C ARG A 381 13.61 0.36 -15.86
N ASP A 382 12.88 -0.61 -16.43
CA ASP A 382 12.90 -0.90 -17.88
C ASP A 382 14.30 -1.26 -18.41
N ASN A 383 15.01 -2.14 -17.69
CA ASN A 383 16.34 -2.61 -18.07
C ASN A 383 16.38 -4.15 -18.16
N LYS A 384 17.57 -4.74 -18.38
CA LYS A 384 17.76 -6.19 -18.58
C LYS A 384 18.66 -6.79 -17.51
N ILE A 385 18.59 -6.26 -16.30
CA ILE A 385 19.39 -6.72 -15.17
C ILE A 385 18.90 -8.11 -14.76
N HIS A 386 19.76 -9.12 -14.84
CA HIS A 386 19.39 -10.51 -14.52
C HIS A 386 19.76 -10.95 -13.09
N THR A 387 20.84 -10.41 -12.55
CA THR A 387 21.42 -10.83 -11.27
C THR A 387 21.94 -9.64 -10.49
N ILE A 388 21.52 -9.50 -9.24
CA ILE A 388 22.08 -8.53 -8.31
C ILE A 388 22.95 -9.20 -7.25
N ARG A 389 24.11 -8.60 -6.98
CA ARG A 389 25.16 -9.12 -6.09
C ARG A 389 25.52 -8.10 -5.04
N LYS A 390 26.03 -8.56 -3.90
CA LYS A 390 26.52 -7.71 -2.80
C LYS A 390 27.59 -6.73 -3.26
N SER A 391 28.45 -7.12 -4.20
CA SER A 391 29.49 -6.26 -4.76
C SER A 391 28.96 -5.02 -5.48
N HIS A 392 27.73 -5.07 -6.00
CA HIS A 392 27.12 -3.94 -6.70
C HIS A 392 26.86 -2.78 -5.70
N PHE A 393 26.24 -3.08 -4.55
CA PHE A 393 25.73 -2.09 -3.59
C PHE A 393 26.70 -1.68 -2.47
N LEU A 394 27.94 -2.19 -2.43
CA LEU A 394 28.94 -1.92 -1.37
C LEU A 394 29.10 -0.44 -0.96
N ASP A 395 29.01 0.46 -1.94
CA ASP A 395 29.29 1.90 -1.80
C ASP A 395 28.02 2.77 -1.71
N TYR A 396 26.84 2.19 -1.93
CA TYR A 396 25.55 2.88 -2.00
C TYR A 396 24.91 3.07 -0.61
N ARG A 397 25.72 3.37 0.43
CA ARG A 397 25.27 3.28 1.83
C ARG A 397 24.17 4.26 2.24
N LYS A 398 24.04 5.37 1.51
CA LYS A 398 23.03 6.42 1.72
C LYS A 398 21.79 6.26 0.84
N LEU A 399 21.65 5.13 0.14
CA LEU A 399 20.53 4.90 -0.76
C LEU A 399 19.24 4.88 0.05
N ASN A 400 18.34 5.82 -0.25
CA ASN A 400 17.01 6.00 0.31
C ASN A 400 15.95 5.33 -0.58
N LEU A 401 16.17 5.34 -1.90
CA LEU A 401 15.31 4.67 -2.87
C LEU A 401 16.10 3.86 -3.91
N LEU A 402 15.56 2.68 -4.21
CA LEU A 402 16.03 1.80 -5.26
C LEU A 402 14.84 1.32 -6.10
N ASP A 403 14.82 1.69 -7.37
CA ASP A 403 13.85 1.19 -8.35
C ASP A 403 14.53 0.24 -9.33
N LEU A 404 14.14 -1.03 -9.27
CA LEU A 404 14.56 -2.13 -10.12
C LEU A 404 13.36 -2.76 -10.86
N GLY A 405 12.23 -2.05 -10.94
CA GLY A 405 11.02 -2.55 -11.58
C GLY A 405 11.21 -2.87 -13.07
N ASN A 406 10.35 -3.73 -13.62
CA ASN A 406 10.37 -4.15 -15.03
C ASN A 406 11.78 -4.50 -15.54
N ASN A 407 12.37 -5.56 -14.97
CA ASN A 407 13.70 -6.06 -15.30
C ASN A 407 13.67 -7.60 -15.44
N ASN A 408 14.83 -8.22 -15.66
CA ASN A 408 14.95 -9.68 -15.77
C ASN A 408 15.50 -10.33 -14.49
N ILE A 409 15.32 -9.73 -13.30
CA ILE A 409 16.00 -10.17 -12.07
C ILE A 409 15.39 -11.48 -11.59
N ALA A 410 16.10 -12.58 -11.85
CA ALA A 410 15.79 -13.91 -11.32
C ALA A 410 16.61 -14.25 -10.06
N THR A 411 17.73 -13.54 -9.82
CA THR A 411 18.71 -13.94 -8.80
C THR A 411 19.22 -12.77 -7.96
N VAL A 412 18.99 -12.86 -6.65
CA VAL A 412 19.46 -11.92 -5.63
C VAL A 412 20.43 -12.67 -4.70
N GLU A 413 21.68 -12.21 -4.62
CA GLU A 413 22.67 -12.81 -3.71
C GLU A 413 22.31 -12.53 -2.24
N ASN A 414 22.58 -13.48 -1.34
CA ASN A 414 22.38 -13.30 0.08
C ASN A 414 23.21 -12.13 0.62
N ASN A 415 22.62 -11.30 1.47
CA ASN A 415 23.19 -10.08 2.05
C ASN A 415 23.52 -8.99 1.00
N THR A 416 22.85 -8.99 -0.16
CA THR A 416 23.02 -7.95 -1.21
C THR A 416 22.78 -6.55 -0.65
N PHE A 417 21.73 -6.36 0.15
CA PHE A 417 21.33 -5.07 0.70
C PHE A 417 21.91 -4.75 2.09
N LYS A 418 22.90 -5.52 2.58
CA LYS A 418 23.38 -5.48 3.98
C LYS A 418 23.87 -4.12 4.49
N ASN A 419 24.27 -3.23 3.58
CA ASN A 419 24.79 -1.91 3.90
C ASN A 419 23.80 -0.76 3.58
N LEU A 420 22.58 -1.07 3.12
CA LEU A 420 21.56 -0.10 2.71
C LEU A 420 20.63 0.25 3.89
N PHE A 421 21.22 0.79 4.95
CA PHE A 421 20.48 1.06 6.19
C PHE A 421 19.44 2.17 6.04
N ASP A 422 19.70 3.15 5.17
CA ASP A 422 18.87 4.33 4.96
C ASP A 422 17.73 4.11 3.94
N LEU A 423 17.64 2.93 3.32
CA LEU A 423 16.67 2.62 2.27
C LEU A 423 15.25 2.55 2.85
N ARG A 424 14.33 3.34 2.29
CA ARG A 424 12.91 3.39 2.66
C ARG A 424 11.98 2.80 1.61
N TRP A 425 12.30 2.99 0.34
CA TRP A 425 11.50 2.49 -0.80
C TRP A 425 12.31 1.52 -1.66
N LEU A 426 11.75 0.34 -1.88
CA LEU A 426 12.31 -0.67 -2.77
C LEU A 426 11.23 -1.18 -3.73
N TYR A 427 11.40 -0.86 -5.01
CA TYR A 427 10.58 -1.36 -6.10
C TYR A 427 11.34 -2.46 -6.83
N MET A 428 10.76 -3.64 -6.90
CA MET A 428 11.26 -4.78 -7.68
C MET A 428 10.11 -5.46 -8.43
N ASP A 429 9.02 -4.75 -8.69
CA ASP A 429 7.87 -5.22 -9.47
C ASP A 429 8.26 -5.69 -10.88
N SER A 430 7.45 -6.57 -11.49
CA SER A 430 7.66 -7.06 -12.86
C SER A 430 9.08 -7.62 -13.09
N ASN A 431 9.44 -8.63 -12.30
CA ASN A 431 10.73 -9.34 -12.35
C ASN A 431 10.50 -10.86 -12.30
N TYR A 432 11.50 -11.67 -11.93
CA TYR A 432 11.43 -13.15 -11.97
C TYR A 432 11.87 -13.79 -10.64
N LEU A 433 11.55 -13.15 -9.51
CA LEU A 433 11.91 -13.65 -8.18
C LEU A 433 11.02 -14.83 -7.77
N ASP A 434 11.53 -16.06 -7.81
CA ASP A 434 10.76 -17.25 -7.41
C ASP A 434 10.55 -17.35 -5.88
N THR A 435 11.56 -16.93 -5.10
CA THR A 435 11.63 -17.15 -3.65
C THR A 435 12.03 -15.88 -2.90
N LEU A 436 11.37 -15.59 -1.78
CA LEU A 436 11.79 -14.56 -0.84
C LEU A 436 12.42 -15.20 0.42
N SER A 437 13.57 -14.66 0.88
CA SER A 437 14.22 -15.10 2.12
C SER A 437 14.84 -13.94 2.89
N ARG A 438 14.94 -14.10 4.21
CA ARG A 438 15.52 -13.10 5.14
C ARG A 438 16.92 -12.66 4.73
N GLU A 439 17.73 -13.58 4.19
CA GLU A 439 19.11 -13.29 3.78
C GLU A 439 19.17 -12.36 2.58
N LYS A 440 18.22 -12.45 1.64
CA LYS A 440 18.16 -11.56 0.46
C LYS A 440 17.92 -10.11 0.89
N PHE A 441 17.05 -9.88 1.87
CA PHE A 441 16.65 -8.56 2.39
C PHE A 441 17.42 -8.05 3.62
N ALA A 442 18.36 -8.84 4.15
CA ALA A 442 19.13 -8.47 5.33
C ALA A 442 19.86 -7.12 5.16
N GLY A 443 19.61 -6.17 6.06
CA GLY A 443 20.24 -4.83 6.09
C GLY A 443 19.25 -3.67 6.02
N LEU A 444 18.04 -3.91 5.50
CA LEU A 444 17.02 -2.92 5.18
C LEU A 444 16.23 -2.40 6.40
N GLN A 445 16.95 -1.89 7.41
CA GLN A 445 16.38 -1.56 8.73
C GLN A 445 15.34 -0.42 8.72
N ASN A 446 15.40 0.49 7.75
CA ASN A 446 14.46 1.60 7.61
C ASN A 446 13.49 1.45 6.44
N LEU A 447 13.36 0.27 5.84
CA LEU A 447 12.44 0.09 4.72
C LEU A 447 10.98 0.24 5.20
N GLU A 448 10.23 1.11 4.53
CA GLU A 448 8.82 1.43 4.83
C GLU A 448 7.87 0.88 3.75
N TYR A 449 8.35 0.79 2.50
CA TYR A 449 7.60 0.36 1.34
C TYR A 449 8.37 -0.70 0.53
N LEU A 450 7.73 -1.84 0.27
CA LEU A 450 8.25 -2.91 -0.58
C LEU A 450 7.21 -3.31 -1.63
N ASN A 451 7.55 -3.15 -2.92
CA ASN A 451 6.78 -3.69 -4.03
C ASN A 451 7.54 -4.82 -4.73
N VAL A 452 6.91 -6.00 -4.77
CA VAL A 452 7.37 -7.23 -5.44
C VAL A 452 6.24 -7.89 -6.24
N GLU A 453 5.33 -7.08 -6.77
CA GLU A 453 4.25 -7.51 -7.68
C GLU A 453 4.79 -8.16 -8.96
N PHE A 454 4.02 -9.02 -9.63
CA PHE A 454 4.35 -9.58 -10.94
C PHE A 454 5.75 -10.24 -11.00
N ASN A 455 6.13 -10.97 -9.96
CA ASN A 455 7.46 -11.60 -9.87
C ASN A 455 7.47 -13.12 -10.09
N GLY A 456 6.29 -13.75 -10.06
CA GLY A 456 6.19 -15.21 -10.10
C GLY A 456 6.59 -15.89 -8.79
N ILE A 457 6.54 -15.19 -7.64
CA ILE A 457 6.97 -15.72 -6.34
C ILE A 457 6.08 -16.91 -5.96
N GLN A 458 6.69 -18.06 -5.69
CA GLN A 458 6.01 -19.29 -5.26
C GLN A 458 6.14 -19.53 -3.75
N LEU A 459 7.25 -19.07 -3.14
CA LEU A 459 7.55 -19.35 -1.73
C LEU A 459 8.19 -18.14 -1.02
N ILE A 460 7.68 -17.86 0.19
CA ILE A 460 8.29 -16.96 1.16
C ILE A 460 8.83 -17.82 2.31
N MET A 461 10.07 -17.58 2.75
CA MET A 461 10.65 -18.28 3.90
C MET A 461 10.18 -17.69 5.23
N PRO A 462 10.11 -18.47 6.33
CA PRO A 462 9.79 -17.96 7.66
C PRO A 462 10.68 -16.79 8.07
N GLY A 463 10.11 -15.78 8.72
CA GLY A 463 10.85 -14.62 9.20
C GLY A 463 11.53 -13.75 8.14
N THR A 464 11.09 -13.81 6.87
CA THR A 464 11.67 -13.03 5.76
C THR A 464 11.60 -11.53 6.01
N PHE A 465 10.46 -11.03 6.48
CA PHE A 465 10.24 -9.59 6.66
C PHE A 465 10.88 -9.03 7.95
N ASN A 466 11.34 -9.88 8.87
CA ASN A 466 12.04 -9.51 10.12
C ASN A 466 13.36 -8.75 9.87
N ALA A 467 13.85 -8.70 8.63
CA ALA A 467 14.96 -7.85 8.21
C ALA A 467 14.59 -6.35 8.09
N MET A 468 13.29 -6.04 8.05
CA MET A 468 12.70 -4.73 7.70
C MET A 468 11.66 -4.30 8.76
N PRO A 469 12.06 -4.04 10.02
CA PRO A 469 11.13 -3.82 11.14
C PRO A 469 10.27 -2.54 11.03
N LYS A 470 10.56 -1.65 10.08
CA LYS A 470 9.76 -0.44 9.82
C LYS A 470 8.80 -0.58 8.63
N LEU A 471 8.68 -1.77 8.05
CA LEU A 471 7.85 -1.99 6.87
C LEU A 471 6.38 -1.71 7.21
N ARG A 472 5.77 -0.78 6.47
CA ARG A 472 4.36 -0.37 6.59
C ARG A 472 3.52 -0.92 5.42
N VAL A 473 4.07 -0.89 4.22
CA VAL A 473 3.37 -1.27 2.98
C VAL A 473 4.09 -2.44 2.32
N LEU A 474 3.35 -3.52 2.05
CA LEU A 474 3.84 -4.71 1.38
C LEU A 474 2.89 -5.11 0.24
N ILE A 475 3.41 -5.00 -0.99
CA ILE A 475 2.69 -5.29 -2.23
C ILE A 475 3.26 -6.60 -2.83
N LEU A 476 2.43 -7.66 -2.82
CA LEU A 476 2.74 -9.05 -3.17
C LEU A 476 1.75 -9.63 -4.20
N ASN A 477 0.88 -8.80 -4.75
CA ASN A 477 -0.15 -9.15 -5.73
C ASN A 477 0.43 -9.75 -7.03
N ASN A 478 -0.44 -10.42 -7.79
CA ASN A 478 -0.11 -11.00 -9.10
C ASN A 478 1.14 -11.91 -9.05
N ASN A 479 1.20 -12.81 -8.06
CA ASN A 479 2.27 -13.78 -7.85
C ASN A 479 1.72 -15.22 -7.83
N LEU A 480 2.57 -16.21 -7.51
CA LEU A 480 2.24 -17.64 -7.53
C LEU A 480 2.13 -18.24 -6.11
N LEU A 481 1.88 -17.40 -5.09
CA LEU A 481 1.88 -17.81 -3.70
C LEU A 481 0.68 -18.70 -3.38
N ARG A 482 0.92 -19.80 -2.66
CA ARG A 482 -0.12 -20.76 -2.24
C ARG A 482 -0.39 -20.78 -0.73
N SER A 483 0.61 -20.37 0.06
CA SER A 483 0.58 -20.39 1.52
C SER A 483 1.61 -19.43 2.08
N LEU A 484 1.34 -18.85 3.25
CA LEU A 484 2.31 -18.07 4.02
C LEU A 484 2.88 -18.93 5.17
N PRO A 485 4.19 -18.89 5.45
CA PRO A 485 4.76 -19.62 6.57
C PRO A 485 4.43 -18.94 7.90
N VAL A 486 4.46 -19.71 8.99
CA VAL A 486 4.42 -19.17 10.36
C VAL A 486 5.57 -18.19 10.59
N ASP A 487 5.31 -17.14 11.35
CA ASP A 487 6.21 -16.03 11.67
C ASP A 487 6.69 -15.23 10.45
N VAL A 488 5.93 -15.20 9.35
CA VAL A 488 6.26 -14.38 8.18
C VAL A 488 6.23 -12.88 8.47
N PHE A 489 5.28 -12.42 9.30
CA PHE A 489 5.10 -11.00 9.67
C PHE A 489 5.64 -10.67 11.07
N ALA A 490 6.46 -11.55 11.64
CA ALA A 490 6.96 -11.40 13.01
C ALA A 490 7.91 -10.18 13.15
N GLY A 491 7.47 -9.16 13.88
CA GLY A 491 8.27 -7.96 14.12
C GLY A 491 8.23 -6.91 13.00
N VAL A 492 7.22 -6.95 12.13
CA VAL A 492 6.82 -5.83 11.27
C VAL A 492 5.44 -5.30 11.68
N SER A 493 5.15 -4.03 11.37
CA SER A 493 3.88 -3.38 11.70
C SER A 493 3.25 -2.81 10.44
N LEU A 494 2.76 -3.71 9.58
CA LEU A 494 2.12 -3.36 8.32
C LEU A 494 0.81 -2.59 8.56
N SER A 495 0.62 -1.48 7.84
CA SER A 495 -0.66 -0.80 7.67
C SER A 495 -1.39 -1.28 6.41
N LYS A 496 -0.64 -1.61 5.34
CA LYS A 496 -1.20 -2.06 4.06
C LYS A 496 -0.53 -3.35 3.59
N LEU A 497 -1.33 -4.40 3.37
CA LEU A 497 -0.90 -5.68 2.83
C LEU A 497 -1.74 -6.02 1.61
N SER A 498 -1.10 -6.21 0.46
CA SER A 498 -1.80 -6.55 -0.78
C SER A 498 -1.29 -7.90 -1.30
N ILE A 499 -2.16 -8.90 -1.33
CA ILE A 499 -1.88 -10.28 -1.79
C ILE A 499 -2.96 -10.81 -2.75
N HIS A 500 -3.73 -9.91 -3.36
CA HIS A 500 -4.71 -10.25 -4.39
C HIS A 500 -4.06 -10.93 -5.62
N ASN A 501 -4.85 -11.65 -6.42
CA ASN A 501 -4.41 -12.39 -7.60
C ASN A 501 -3.20 -13.31 -7.32
N ASN A 502 -3.33 -14.16 -6.29
CA ASN A 502 -2.40 -15.23 -5.97
C ASN A 502 -3.15 -16.58 -6.03
N TYR A 503 -2.57 -17.64 -5.46
CA TYR A 503 -3.12 -19.00 -5.47
C TYR A 503 -3.42 -19.51 -4.04
N PHE A 504 -3.80 -18.60 -3.13
CA PHE A 504 -4.17 -18.95 -1.77
C PHE A 504 -5.51 -19.69 -1.74
N MET A 505 -5.49 -20.91 -1.18
CA MET A 505 -6.70 -21.68 -0.87
C MET A 505 -7.25 -21.31 0.51
N TYR A 506 -6.38 -21.03 1.47
CA TYR A 506 -6.71 -20.47 2.78
C TYR A 506 -5.46 -19.78 3.34
N LEU A 507 -5.63 -18.95 4.37
CA LEU A 507 -4.50 -18.34 5.09
C LEU A 507 -4.47 -18.85 6.55
N PRO A 508 -3.31 -19.26 7.08
CA PRO A 508 -3.21 -19.59 8.50
C PRO A 508 -3.41 -18.32 9.34
N VAL A 509 -4.23 -18.38 10.40
CA VAL A 509 -4.36 -17.24 11.33
C VAL A 509 -3.27 -17.27 12.39
N ALA A 510 -3.11 -18.41 13.05
CA ALA A 510 -2.18 -18.58 14.17
C ALA A 510 -0.72 -18.43 13.71
N GLY A 511 -0.02 -17.46 14.31
CA GLY A 511 1.37 -17.11 13.99
C GLY A 511 1.56 -16.51 12.60
N VAL A 512 0.52 -15.97 11.96
CA VAL A 512 0.62 -15.26 10.66
C VAL A 512 -0.30 -14.05 10.65
N LEU A 513 -1.61 -14.24 10.51
CA LEU A 513 -2.55 -13.12 10.41
C LEU A 513 -2.87 -12.48 11.76
N ASP A 514 -2.71 -13.22 12.86
CA ASP A 514 -2.75 -12.68 14.24
C ASP A 514 -1.62 -11.69 14.54
N GLN A 515 -0.56 -11.65 13.72
CA GLN A 515 0.58 -10.73 13.84
C GLN A 515 0.25 -9.33 13.27
N LEU A 516 -0.78 -9.20 12.42
CA LEU A 516 -1.16 -7.98 11.68
C LEU A 516 -1.94 -6.98 12.55
N THR A 517 -1.37 -6.57 13.69
CA THR A 517 -2.02 -5.73 14.70
C THR A 517 -2.28 -4.28 14.33
N SER A 518 -1.65 -3.77 13.26
CA SER A 518 -1.71 -2.35 12.82
C SER A 518 -2.31 -2.16 11.42
N ILE A 519 -2.93 -3.21 10.87
CA ILE A 519 -3.44 -3.23 9.50
C ILE A 519 -4.67 -2.31 9.37
N THR A 520 -4.69 -1.45 8.35
CA THR A 520 -5.80 -0.56 7.99
C THR A 520 -6.42 -0.93 6.64
N GLN A 521 -5.61 -1.48 5.72
CA GLN A 521 -6.06 -2.02 4.45
C GLN A 521 -5.43 -3.38 4.16
N ILE A 522 -6.24 -4.35 3.75
CA ILE A 522 -5.78 -5.64 3.25
C ILE A 522 -6.53 -6.03 1.96
N ASP A 523 -5.78 -6.35 0.91
CA ASP A 523 -6.37 -6.78 -0.36
C ASP A 523 -6.10 -8.26 -0.63
N LEU A 524 -7.17 -9.00 -0.90
CA LEU A 524 -7.26 -10.45 -0.85
C LEU A 524 -7.99 -11.06 -2.06
N HIS A 525 -8.55 -10.23 -2.96
CA HIS A 525 -9.39 -10.69 -4.07
C HIS A 525 -8.64 -11.56 -5.08
N GLY A 526 -9.37 -12.25 -5.97
CA GLY A 526 -8.77 -13.02 -7.06
C GLY A 526 -7.92 -14.21 -6.60
N ASN A 527 -8.13 -14.71 -5.39
CA ASN A 527 -7.51 -15.93 -4.86
C ASN A 527 -8.50 -17.11 -4.93
N PRO A 528 -8.04 -18.34 -5.25
CA PRO A 528 -8.88 -19.52 -5.39
C PRO A 528 -9.19 -20.15 -4.02
N TRP A 529 -9.99 -19.45 -3.22
CA TRP A 529 -10.30 -19.86 -1.84
C TRP A 529 -11.04 -21.20 -1.79
N ASP A 530 -10.54 -22.13 -0.97
CA ASP A 530 -11.12 -23.46 -0.75
C ASP A 530 -11.94 -23.47 0.53
N CYS A 531 -13.26 -23.34 0.39
CA CYS A 531 -14.23 -23.26 1.46
C CYS A 531 -14.57 -24.63 2.07
N THR A 532 -13.52 -25.33 2.46
CA THR A 532 -13.57 -26.53 3.31
C THR A 532 -13.14 -26.17 4.74
N CYS A 533 -13.29 -27.10 5.70
CA CYS A 533 -13.06 -26.83 7.14
C CYS A 533 -11.76 -26.04 7.50
N PRO A 534 -10.60 -26.24 6.85
CA PRO A 534 -9.38 -25.46 7.12
C PRO A 534 -9.52 -23.93 6.96
N ILE A 535 -10.50 -23.43 6.20
CA ILE A 535 -10.68 -21.97 6.00
C ILE A 535 -11.38 -21.29 7.18
N VAL A 536 -12.09 -22.03 8.05
CA VAL A 536 -12.94 -21.45 9.11
C VAL A 536 -12.19 -20.46 10.02
N PRO A 537 -10.95 -20.71 10.48
CA PRO A 537 -10.21 -19.73 11.27
C PRO A 537 -9.93 -18.45 10.49
N PHE A 538 -9.55 -18.54 9.21
CA PHE A 538 -9.30 -17.38 8.35
C PHE A 538 -10.56 -16.55 8.15
N LYS A 539 -11.69 -17.23 7.89
CA LYS A 539 -13.00 -16.62 7.78
C LYS A 539 -13.37 -15.83 9.04
N GLN A 540 -13.27 -16.45 10.22
CA GLN A 540 -13.52 -15.79 11.51
C GLN A 540 -12.61 -14.58 11.76
N TRP A 541 -11.34 -14.67 11.35
CA TRP A 541 -10.40 -13.55 11.44
C TRP A 541 -10.76 -12.40 10.48
N ALA A 542 -11.21 -12.73 9.26
CA ALA A 542 -11.63 -11.75 8.27
C ALA A 542 -12.92 -11.03 8.71
N GLU A 543 -13.92 -11.79 9.17
CA GLU A 543 -15.17 -11.29 9.77
C GLU A 543 -14.88 -10.31 10.93
N MET A 544 -13.99 -10.67 11.85
CA MET A 544 -13.59 -9.82 12.98
C MET A 544 -12.90 -8.50 12.56
N LEU A 545 -12.21 -8.48 11.40
CA LEU A 545 -11.46 -7.31 10.93
C LEU A 545 -12.22 -6.41 9.95
N ARG A 546 -13.15 -6.96 9.14
CA ARG A 546 -13.96 -6.19 8.17
C ARG A 546 -14.60 -4.90 8.72
N PRO A 547 -15.01 -4.79 10.01
CA PRO A 547 -15.52 -3.53 10.56
C PRO A 547 -14.47 -2.41 10.71
N LYS A 548 -13.18 -2.74 10.80
CA LYS A 548 -12.07 -1.81 11.11
C LYS A 548 -11.02 -1.69 10.00
N VAL A 549 -11.03 -2.61 9.06
CA VAL A 549 -10.01 -2.78 8.03
C VAL A 549 -10.70 -2.78 6.67
N ILE A 550 -10.17 -1.99 5.74
CA ILE A 550 -10.59 -2.00 4.35
C ILE A 550 -10.19 -3.36 3.76
N MET A 551 -11.17 -4.18 3.39
CA MET A 551 -10.99 -5.53 2.88
C MET A 551 -11.85 -5.76 1.64
N SER A 552 -11.29 -6.43 0.64
CA SER A 552 -12.00 -6.90 -0.56
C SER A 552 -12.89 -8.11 -0.25
N ASP A 553 -14.02 -8.24 -0.95
CA ASP A 553 -14.89 -9.41 -0.86
C ASP A 553 -14.14 -10.74 -1.11
N LEU A 554 -14.51 -11.78 -0.34
CA LEU A 554 -13.84 -13.08 -0.33
C LEU A 554 -14.77 -14.15 -0.84
N ARG A 555 -14.34 -14.90 -1.86
CA ARG A 555 -15.21 -15.76 -2.67
C ARG A 555 -14.65 -17.15 -2.81
N CYS A 556 -15.44 -18.15 -2.46
CA CYS A 556 -15.09 -19.54 -2.60
C CYS A 556 -14.91 -19.89 -4.10
N GLU A 557 -13.82 -20.56 -4.46
CA GLU A 557 -13.59 -21.12 -5.81
C GLU A 557 -13.65 -22.66 -5.78
N SER A 558 -13.64 -23.25 -4.57
CA SER A 558 -13.78 -24.68 -4.28
C SER A 558 -14.47 -24.85 -2.92
N PRO A 559 -15.18 -25.96 -2.64
CA PRO A 559 -15.65 -26.99 -3.58
C PRO A 559 -16.71 -26.46 -4.56
N GLU A 560 -17.09 -27.25 -5.57
CA GLU A 560 -18.11 -26.88 -6.57
C GLU A 560 -19.46 -26.47 -5.93
N ASP A 561 -19.81 -27.10 -4.80
CA ASP A 561 -21.05 -26.81 -4.04
C ASP A 561 -21.13 -25.36 -3.54
N PHE A 562 -19.98 -24.70 -3.34
CA PHE A 562 -19.88 -23.31 -2.84
C PHE A 562 -19.27 -22.36 -3.90
N PHE A 563 -19.29 -22.74 -5.18
CA PHE A 563 -18.58 -22.01 -6.22
C PHE A 563 -19.08 -20.56 -6.40
N LYS A 564 -18.20 -19.62 -6.10
CA LYS A 564 -18.35 -18.15 -6.11
C LYS A 564 -19.26 -17.56 -5.04
N GLU A 565 -19.71 -18.37 -4.09
CA GLU A 565 -20.39 -17.88 -2.89
C GLU A 565 -19.43 -17.02 -2.05
N ASP A 566 -19.93 -15.93 -1.46
CA ASP A 566 -19.12 -15.10 -0.56
C ASP A 566 -18.87 -15.86 0.75
N PHE A 567 -17.71 -15.63 1.36
CA PHE A 567 -17.39 -16.17 2.67
C PHE A 567 -18.48 -15.81 3.67
N GLU A 568 -18.93 -14.55 3.71
CA GLU A 568 -19.97 -14.12 4.64
C GLU A 568 -21.23 -14.99 4.48
N SER A 569 -21.64 -15.29 3.24
CA SER A 569 -22.85 -16.06 2.95
C SER A 569 -22.88 -17.48 3.58
N LEU A 570 -21.71 -18.05 3.89
CA LEU A 570 -21.54 -19.41 4.36
C LEU A 570 -21.39 -19.51 5.88
N SER A 571 -22.28 -20.26 6.53
CA SER A 571 -22.10 -20.57 7.97
C SER A 571 -20.89 -21.50 8.20
N ASN A 572 -20.16 -21.26 9.29
CA ASN A 572 -19.00 -22.06 9.70
C ASN A 572 -19.35 -23.56 9.89
N ASP A 573 -20.59 -23.85 10.25
CA ASP A 573 -21.15 -25.19 10.39
C ASP A 573 -21.36 -25.95 9.08
N VAL A 574 -21.58 -25.23 7.97
CA VAL A 574 -21.75 -25.80 6.62
C VAL A 574 -20.39 -26.09 6.01
N ILE A 575 -19.44 -25.17 6.16
CA ILE A 575 -18.03 -25.34 5.77
C ILE A 575 -17.35 -26.46 6.59
N CYS A 576 -17.64 -26.55 7.90
CA CYS A 576 -17.09 -27.57 8.78
C CYS A 576 -18.16 -28.26 9.66
N PRO A 577 -18.84 -29.31 9.13
CA PRO A 577 -19.84 -30.07 9.88
C PRO A 577 -19.32 -30.71 11.18
N GLN A 578 -18.01 -30.90 11.31
CA GLN A 578 -17.34 -31.46 12.49
C GLN A 578 -17.45 -30.55 13.73
N LEU A 579 -17.68 -29.24 13.57
CA LEU A 579 -17.88 -28.31 14.70
C LEU A 579 -19.11 -28.69 15.55
N LYS A 580 -20.13 -29.31 14.94
CA LYS A 580 -21.32 -29.83 15.65
C LYS A 580 -21.05 -31.07 16.49
N ILE A 581 -19.92 -31.77 16.31
CA ILE A 581 -19.65 -33.09 16.91
C ILE A 581 -18.71 -32.98 18.13
N SER A 582 -18.78 -31.87 18.89
CA SER A 582 -18.17 -31.76 20.22
C SER A 582 -19.18 -31.68 21.38
N PRO A 583 -19.90 -32.77 21.71
CA PRO A 583 -20.56 -32.93 23.00
C PRO A 583 -19.65 -33.64 24.02
N THR A 584 -19.43 -32.97 25.16
CA THR A 584 -19.26 -33.55 26.51
C THR A 584 -18.57 -34.92 26.66
N LEU A 585 -17.30 -34.90 27.07
CA LEU A 585 -16.64 -36.03 27.73
C LEU A 585 -17.17 -36.20 29.17
N THR A 586 -18.22 -36.99 29.35
CA THR A 586 -18.66 -37.49 30.67
C THR A 586 -18.90 -38.99 30.68
N SER A 587 -18.01 -39.69 31.39
CA SER A 587 -18.22 -40.95 32.12
C SER A 587 -18.65 -42.24 31.38
N THR A 588 -17.76 -43.23 31.47
CA THR A 588 -18.04 -44.67 31.68
C THR A 588 -19.00 -45.41 30.73
N ASN A 589 -18.44 -46.29 29.89
CA ASN A 589 -18.29 -47.70 30.28
C ASN A 589 -17.27 -48.46 29.42
N LYS A 590 -16.58 -49.44 30.03
CA LYS A 590 -15.73 -50.42 29.34
C LYS A 590 -16.56 -51.64 28.94
N ASN A 591 -16.25 -52.28 27.80
CA ASN A 591 -15.85 -53.71 27.73
C ASN A 591 -15.90 -54.28 26.30
N SER A 592 -14.72 -54.48 25.68
CA SER A 592 -14.34 -55.60 24.78
C SER A 592 -12.94 -55.26 24.21
N THR A 593 -11.84 -55.94 24.55
CA THR A 593 -11.41 -57.31 24.20
C THR A 593 -11.27 -57.59 22.70
N GLY A 594 -10.19 -57.06 22.11
CA GLY A 594 -9.23 -57.81 21.29
C GLY A 594 -9.63 -58.26 19.88
N LEU A 595 -8.86 -57.79 18.88
CA LEU A 595 -7.89 -58.64 18.15
C LEU A 595 -7.05 -57.77 17.19
N THR A 596 -5.80 -58.17 16.96
CA THR A 596 -4.85 -57.53 16.06
C THR A 596 -4.84 -58.23 14.71
N GLU A 597 -4.86 -57.49 13.60
CA GLU A 597 -4.18 -57.92 12.38
C GLU A 597 -3.73 -56.72 11.53
N THR A 598 -2.65 -56.91 10.77
CA THR A 598 -1.82 -55.83 10.18
C THR A 598 -2.04 -55.68 8.68
N GLY A 599 -2.13 -54.44 8.17
CA GLY A 599 -2.33 -54.20 6.73
C GLY A 599 -2.03 -52.77 6.24
N THR A 600 -0.75 -52.37 6.26
CA THR A 600 -0.06 -51.47 5.30
C THR A 600 -0.71 -50.18 4.72
N HIS A 601 0.06 -49.08 4.84
CA HIS A 601 0.09 -47.86 3.99
C HIS A 601 -1.07 -46.85 4.06
N SER A 602 -0.89 -45.83 4.90
CA SER A 602 -0.85 -44.39 4.49
C SER A 602 -0.44 -43.52 5.67
N ASN A 603 0.86 -43.22 5.83
CA ASN A 603 1.31 -42.31 6.89
C ASN A 603 1.05 -40.86 6.49
N SER A 604 -0.12 -40.36 6.90
CA SER A 604 -0.26 -38.96 7.24
C SER A 604 0.66 -38.61 8.42
N TYR A 605 1.40 -37.52 8.30
CA TYR A 605 1.91 -36.76 9.44
C TYR A 605 1.18 -35.41 9.41
N LEU A 606 0.08 -35.29 10.14
CA LEU A 606 0.01 -34.98 11.58
C LEU A 606 0.34 -33.51 11.89
N GLU A 607 -0.66 -32.67 11.63
CA GLU A 607 -1.32 -31.88 12.67
C GLU A 607 -0.76 -32.08 14.09
N THR A 608 -0.10 -31.05 14.64
CA THR A 608 0.37 -31.03 16.03
C THR A 608 -0.26 -29.89 16.82
N SER A 609 -1.30 -30.18 17.59
CA SER A 609 -1.62 -29.35 18.77
C SER A 609 -2.46 -30.08 19.83
N ARG A 610 -1.81 -30.93 20.64
CA ARG A 610 -2.21 -31.22 22.03
C ARG A 610 -0.98 -31.54 22.88
N VAL A 611 -0.51 -30.58 23.69
CA VAL A 611 0.44 -30.88 24.78
C VAL A 611 -0.34 -31.44 25.96
N SER A 612 -0.01 -32.67 26.34
CA SER A 612 -0.69 -33.40 27.43
C SER A 612 -0.53 -32.71 28.78
N ILE A 613 -1.60 -32.70 29.59
CA ILE A 613 -1.59 -32.19 30.99
C ILE A 613 -0.51 -32.90 31.83
N SER A 614 -0.16 -34.14 31.48
CA SER A 614 0.94 -34.92 32.09
C SER A 614 2.35 -34.36 31.86
N VAL A 615 2.55 -33.44 30.90
CA VAL A 615 3.84 -32.75 30.67
C VAL A 615 3.79 -31.32 31.23
N LEU A 616 2.63 -30.66 31.14
CA LEU A 616 2.45 -29.29 31.61
C LEU A 616 2.63 -29.16 33.13
N VAL A 617 2.05 -30.08 33.91
CA VAL A 617 2.11 -30.03 35.38
C VAL A 617 3.54 -30.25 35.91
N PRO A 618 4.31 -31.28 35.50
CA PRO A 618 5.72 -31.40 35.91
C PRO A 618 6.59 -30.23 35.44
N GLY A 619 6.34 -29.71 34.24
CA GLY A 619 7.06 -28.55 33.70
C GLY A 619 6.87 -27.29 34.54
N LEU A 620 5.61 -26.95 34.86
CA LEU A 620 5.29 -25.81 35.73
C LEU A 620 5.84 -25.98 37.16
N LEU A 621 5.82 -27.20 37.69
CA LEU A 621 6.39 -27.49 39.01
C LEU A 621 7.92 -27.31 39.01
N LEU A 622 8.61 -27.70 37.93
CA LEU A 622 10.04 -27.52 37.77
C LEU A 622 10.43 -26.03 37.56
N VAL A 623 9.61 -25.25 36.84
CA VAL A 623 9.75 -23.78 36.73
C VAL A 623 9.53 -23.11 38.10
N PHE A 624 8.53 -23.53 38.87
CA PHE A 624 8.27 -22.97 40.20
C PHE A 624 9.38 -23.31 41.21
N VAL A 625 9.89 -24.54 41.19
CA VAL A 625 11.01 -24.95 42.04
C VAL A 625 12.31 -24.22 41.66
N THR A 626 12.59 -24.05 40.37
CA THR A 626 13.78 -23.30 39.91
C THR A 626 13.65 -21.79 40.18
N SER A 627 12.45 -21.20 40.11
CA SER A 627 12.24 -19.80 40.52
C SER A 627 12.40 -19.62 42.03
N ALA A 628 11.89 -20.55 42.86
CA ALA A 628 12.09 -20.52 44.31
C ALA A 628 13.59 -20.62 44.69
N PHE A 629 14.33 -21.54 44.07
CA PHE A 629 15.78 -21.67 44.31
C PHE A 629 16.59 -20.49 43.79
N THR A 630 16.22 -19.86 42.68
CA THR A 630 16.91 -18.64 42.21
C THR A 630 16.60 -17.43 43.08
N VAL A 631 15.38 -17.27 43.60
CA VAL A 631 15.04 -16.22 44.57
C VAL A 631 15.77 -16.41 45.90
N VAL A 632 15.78 -17.63 46.47
CA VAL A 632 16.56 -17.94 47.69
C VAL A 632 18.06 -17.75 47.42
N GLY A 633 18.56 -18.18 46.26
CA GLY A 633 19.95 -18.00 45.83
C GLY A 633 20.35 -16.52 45.72
N MET A 634 19.50 -15.68 45.10
CA MET A 634 19.67 -14.23 45.05
C MET A 634 19.64 -13.60 46.45
N LEU A 635 18.73 -14.02 47.32
CA LEU A 635 18.61 -13.45 48.67
C LEU A 635 19.82 -13.84 49.54
N VAL A 636 20.31 -15.08 49.44
CA VAL A 636 21.59 -15.51 50.04
C VAL A 636 22.78 -14.77 49.43
N PHE A 637 22.80 -14.54 48.12
CA PHE A 637 23.85 -13.78 47.43
C PHE A 637 23.87 -12.31 47.88
N ILE A 638 22.71 -11.66 48.01
CA ILE A 638 22.56 -10.28 48.51
C ILE A 638 22.98 -10.18 49.97
N LEU A 639 22.58 -11.12 50.83
CA LEU A 639 23.03 -11.16 52.23
C LEU A 639 24.54 -11.42 52.33
N ARG A 640 25.09 -12.31 51.50
CA ARG A 640 26.52 -12.60 51.42
C ARG A 640 27.32 -11.43 50.84
N ASN A 641 26.76 -10.65 49.93
CA ASN A 641 27.37 -9.43 49.39
C ASN A 641 27.25 -8.24 50.36
N ARG A 642 26.16 -8.07 51.12
CA ARG A 642 26.14 -7.10 52.25
C ARG A 642 27.19 -7.46 53.30
N LYS A 643 27.40 -8.76 53.56
CA LYS A 643 28.44 -9.24 54.49
C LYS A 643 29.87 -9.20 53.90
N ARG A 644 30.03 -9.22 52.58
CA ARG A 644 31.31 -9.04 51.87
C ARG A 644 31.67 -7.56 51.63
N SER A 645 30.71 -6.67 51.35
CA SER A 645 30.95 -5.22 51.21
C SER A 645 31.54 -4.67 52.51
N LYS A 646 30.86 -4.89 53.65
CA LYS A 646 31.36 -4.57 54.99
C LYS A 646 32.73 -5.20 55.36
N ARG A 647 33.23 -6.16 54.58
CA ARG A 647 34.56 -6.78 54.75
C ARG A 647 35.58 -6.38 53.67
N ARG A 648 35.15 -5.71 52.60
CA ARG A 648 36.00 -5.32 51.46
C ARG A 648 36.34 -3.84 51.51
N ASP A 649 35.44 -3.01 52.03
CA ASP A 649 35.70 -1.61 52.37
C ASP A 649 36.71 -1.48 53.53
N ALA A 650 36.92 -2.55 54.32
CA ALA A 650 37.89 -2.61 55.42
C ALA A 650 39.30 -3.07 55.02
N ASN A 651 39.51 -3.57 53.79
CA ASN A 651 40.69 -4.39 53.44
C ASN A 651 41.39 -3.98 52.12
N SER A 652 41.10 -2.81 51.54
CA SER A 652 41.68 -2.38 50.25
C SER A 652 42.27 -0.96 50.23
N SER A 653 42.57 -0.37 51.38
CA SER A 653 43.13 1.00 51.47
C SER A 653 44.17 1.20 52.59
N ALA A 654 44.83 0.13 53.05
CA ALA A 654 45.97 0.22 53.98
C ALA A 654 46.86 -1.04 53.93
N SER A 655 47.56 -1.24 52.81
CA SER A 655 48.67 -2.20 52.73
C SER A 655 49.89 -1.58 52.06
N GLU A 656 50.33 -0.44 52.59
CA GLU A 656 51.70 0.07 52.45
C GLU A 656 51.95 1.13 53.55
N ILE A 657 53.23 1.29 53.93
CA ILE A 657 53.76 2.15 55.02
C ILE A 657 53.64 1.54 56.44
N ASN A 658 54.81 1.04 56.87
CA ASN A 658 55.35 0.95 58.25
C ASN A 658 54.62 0.13 59.33
N SER A 659 55.09 -1.11 59.43
CA SER A 659 55.59 -1.74 60.67
C SER A 659 55.52 -0.92 61.98
N LEU A 660 54.93 -1.57 62.99
CA LEU A 660 55.14 -1.38 64.44
C LEU A 660 54.88 0.05 64.98
N GLN A 661 53.78 0.23 65.73
CA GLN A 661 53.79 0.15 67.21
C GLN A 661 54.26 1.50 67.80
N THR A 662 53.51 2.22 68.65
CA THR A 662 52.86 1.75 69.89
C THR A 662 51.97 2.87 70.48
N VAL A 663 51.19 2.52 71.51
CA VAL A 663 50.70 3.39 72.61
C VAL A 663 49.52 4.33 72.33
N CYS A 664 48.61 4.28 73.31
CA CYS A 664 47.44 5.10 73.59
C CYS A 664 47.73 6.62 73.63
N ASP A 665 46.67 7.44 73.57
CA ASP A 665 46.02 8.04 74.76
C ASP A 665 45.44 9.45 74.50
N SER A 666 44.41 9.78 75.29
CA SER A 666 44.12 11.10 75.89
C SER A 666 44.11 12.41 75.06
N SER A 667 42.89 12.95 74.91
CA SER A 667 42.49 14.35 75.20
C SER A 667 43.09 15.56 74.40
N TYR A 668 42.74 16.78 74.86
CA TYR A 668 42.97 18.13 74.30
C TYR A 668 42.05 18.56 73.13
N TRP A 669 41.09 19.49 73.30
CA TRP A 669 41.08 20.91 73.76
C TRP A 669 41.25 21.92 72.60
N HIS A 670 40.18 22.71 72.36
CA HIS A 670 40.16 24.15 72.05
C HIS A 670 41.07 24.78 70.95
N ASN A 671 40.45 25.39 69.93
CA ASN A 671 40.26 26.86 69.80
C ASN A 671 39.72 27.29 68.41
N GLY A 672 39.03 28.44 68.33
CA GLY A 672 38.62 29.12 67.07
C GLY A 672 39.67 30.17 66.62
N PRO A 673 39.30 31.37 66.10
CA PRO A 673 37.99 31.90 65.66
C PRO A 673 38.08 32.72 64.32
N TYR A 674 37.25 33.79 64.18
CA TYR A 674 37.12 34.81 63.11
C TYR A 674 36.27 34.38 61.89
N SER A 675 35.36 35.14 61.27
CA SER A 675 34.69 36.47 61.37
C SER A 675 33.89 36.59 60.05
N ALA A 676 32.89 37.44 59.78
CA ALA A 676 31.91 38.22 60.55
C ALA A 676 30.83 38.73 59.53
N ASP A 677 29.74 39.32 60.03
CA ASP A 677 28.64 40.01 59.29
C ASP A 677 27.70 39.18 58.39
N GLY A 678 26.36 39.30 58.49
CA GLY A 678 25.57 40.09 59.44
C GLY A 678 24.05 40.06 59.18
N ALA A 679 23.27 40.50 60.19
CA ALA A 679 21.81 40.76 60.18
C ALA A 679 20.83 39.56 60.22
N HIS A 680 20.59 39.03 61.43
CA HIS A 680 19.31 38.43 61.83
C HIS A 680 18.44 39.42 62.63
N ARG A 681 17.13 39.44 62.35
CA ARG A 681 15.99 39.80 63.21
C ARG A 681 14.80 38.98 62.68
N VAL A 682 13.87 38.43 63.46
CA VAL A 682 13.55 38.55 64.90
C VAL A 682 12.69 37.31 65.28
N TYR A 683 12.90 36.73 66.49
CA TYR A 683 11.98 35.95 67.38
C TYR A 683 10.86 35.06 66.79
N ASP A 684 10.47 33.89 67.31
CA ASP A 684 10.80 33.02 68.46
C ASP A 684 9.82 31.81 68.32
N CYS A 685 9.89 30.81 69.20
CA CYS A 685 9.36 29.46 68.98
C CYS A 685 8.07 29.10 69.74
N GLY A 686 7.44 28.01 69.29
CA GLY A 686 6.52 27.18 70.08
C GLY A 686 5.03 27.35 69.72
N SER A 687 4.19 26.32 69.84
CA SER A 687 4.42 24.89 70.14
C SER A 687 3.12 24.09 69.89
N HIS A 688 3.18 22.76 70.06
CA HIS A 688 2.08 21.77 69.94
C HIS A 688 1.66 21.40 68.51
N SER A 689 1.48 20.14 68.06
CA SER A 689 1.55 18.74 68.57
C SER A 689 0.21 18.01 68.42
N LEU A 690 0.30 16.80 67.83
CA LEU A 690 -0.59 15.63 67.96
C LEU A 690 -1.95 15.60 67.23
N SER A 691 -2.05 14.60 66.33
CA SER A 691 -3.19 13.69 66.01
C SER A 691 -4.58 14.27 65.64
N ASP A 692 -5.36 13.65 64.75
CA ASP A 692 -5.27 12.31 64.14
C ASP A 692 -4.97 12.31 62.63
#